data_AF-A0A1U7YM43-F1
#
_entry.id   AF-A0A1U7YM43-F1
#
_cell.length_a   1.000
_cell.length_b   1.000
_cell.length_c   1.000
_cell.angle_alpha   90.00
_cell.angle_beta   90.00
_cell.angle_gamma   90.00
#
_symmetry.space_group_name_H-M   'P 1'
#
loop_
_entity.id
_entity.type
_entity.pdbx_description
1 polymer ?
#
loop_
_entity_poly.entity_id
_entity_poly.type
_entity_poly.pdbx_seq_one_letter_code
_entity_poly.pdbx_strand_id
1 'polypeptide(L)'
;MRITIQEAGNMDVAITSKFKARATIAINGEGHEAKLDEEETSNFRDRLLPFVIGLLRTAKLPAVLRIYRDTLTADMKTAIKTSVEELLRVLCAQPLDSDFVAGERVVDTDGGSSSLASRLRSLPPESFVQLLKAIFMIVQAHLAQASEVKKTIEWIICHLDDHYAADSVAAAIALGAAAAETASEADGQITTFSQFSPSSNFSRGFSIHEKGNDVTTMSHLSRNFRADILRENTEAVFAACDAAHGRWAKILGVRAPIHPKLRLQEFLNIYNITQEFITATEKIGGRLGYSIRGTIQSQAKAFVDFQHDSRMAKLKAILDQENWAEIDVPDEFQTIVTSLFCPKSGTTGHGDDDSAVTATSQTEVVQSSSDPSMVDAGVPNMSHNTEQSDSTSTHLDSTAQSNDTNSRDRGRSNPRMLSFGGVSYHMVNCGLILVKMLSEYIDMNNSLTGLSSEIIHRVVDILKFFNTRTCQLVLGAGAMQVSGLKSITSKHLALTSQVISFTYTIIPEIKRILFLKVPETHKGLLMLEVDRVAQDYKVHRDEIHSKLVQIMRERLLVHLRSLPQIVESWNRQEDTDSQPSQYARSITKEVGLLQRVLSRTLHEVDVQAIFRQVVIIFHSQISEAFSRLDFSSQQARQRTYRDVQHLLGCIRSLPSDSKSNPPNWGQLDEFLAQNFCAEASQ
;
A
#
# COMPACT_ATOMS: atom_id res chain seq x y z
N MET A 1 -38.17 -32.49 9.85
CA MET A 1 -37.08 -31.77 10.56
C MET A 1 -35.96 -32.69 11.06
N ARG A 2 -36.15 -33.68 11.95
CA ARG A 2 -34.99 -34.55 12.34
C ARG A 2 -34.38 -35.35 11.18
N ILE A 3 -35.18 -35.71 10.17
CA ILE A 3 -34.75 -36.47 8.98
C ILE A 3 -33.56 -35.80 8.27
N THR A 4 -33.63 -34.48 8.02
CA THR A 4 -32.57 -33.72 7.33
C THR A 4 -31.29 -33.59 8.16
N ILE A 5 -31.39 -33.44 9.49
CA ILE A 5 -30.23 -33.31 10.38
C ILE A 5 -29.31 -34.56 10.28
N GLN A 6 -29.89 -35.73 10.03
CA GLN A 6 -29.14 -36.99 9.93
C GLN A 6 -28.37 -37.13 8.60
N GLU A 7 -28.81 -36.44 7.54
CA GLU A 7 -28.08 -36.33 6.26
C GLU A 7 -26.90 -35.35 6.38
N ALA A 8 -27.08 -34.24 7.12
CA ALA A 8 -26.02 -33.28 7.39
C ALA A 8 -24.84 -33.91 8.15
N GLY A 9 -25.10 -34.77 9.15
CA GLY A 9 -24.04 -35.49 9.87
C GLY A 9 -23.20 -36.42 8.97
N ASN A 10 -23.84 -37.10 8.01
CA ASN A 10 -23.11 -37.89 7.01
C ASN A 10 -22.27 -37.00 6.07
N MET A 11 -22.78 -35.83 5.70
CA MET A 11 -22.09 -34.85 4.87
C MET A 11 -20.89 -34.21 5.60
N ASP A 12 -20.99 -33.90 6.90
CA ASP A 12 -19.88 -33.39 7.70
C ASP A 12 -18.75 -34.43 7.80
N VAL A 13 -19.09 -35.70 7.98
CA VAL A 13 -18.13 -36.82 7.96
C VAL A 13 -17.55 -37.01 6.55
N ALA A 14 -18.35 -36.85 5.48
CA ALA A 14 -17.87 -36.93 4.10
C ALA A 14 -16.93 -35.76 3.72
N ILE A 15 -17.22 -34.54 4.18
CA ILE A 15 -16.33 -33.38 4.00
C ILE A 15 -15.06 -33.58 4.80
N THR A 16 -15.16 -33.92 6.09
CA THR A 16 -13.99 -34.08 6.98
C THR A 16 -13.11 -35.27 6.57
N SER A 17 -13.69 -36.36 6.05
CA SER A 17 -12.93 -37.47 5.45
C SER A 17 -12.31 -37.12 4.10
N LYS A 18 -13.00 -36.36 3.22
CA LYS A 18 -12.40 -35.80 2.00
C LYS A 18 -11.24 -34.86 2.31
N PHE A 19 -11.33 -34.04 3.35
CA PHE A 19 -10.21 -33.19 3.80
C PHE A 19 -9.06 -34.01 4.41
N LYS A 20 -9.34 -35.04 5.25
CA LYS A 20 -8.31 -35.99 5.71
C LYS A 20 -7.58 -36.67 4.55
N ALA A 21 -8.31 -37.10 3.51
CA ALA A 21 -7.74 -37.77 2.33
C ALA A 21 -7.03 -36.81 1.36
N ARG A 22 -7.40 -35.51 1.35
CA ARG A 22 -6.78 -34.48 0.49
C ARG A 22 -5.66 -33.69 1.18
N ALA A 23 -5.40 -33.89 2.46
CA ALA A 23 -4.27 -33.28 3.18
C ALA A 23 -2.87 -33.71 2.67
N THR A 24 -2.82 -34.63 1.70
CA THR A 24 -1.60 -35.18 1.08
C THR A 24 -1.28 -34.56 -0.30
N ILE A 25 -2.18 -33.82 -0.95
CA ILE A 25 -1.98 -33.28 -2.30
C ILE A 25 -2.52 -31.84 -2.41
N ALA A 26 -1.77 -30.95 -3.07
CA ALA A 26 -2.15 -29.56 -3.28
C ALA A 26 -3.45 -29.40 -4.08
N ILE A 27 -4.29 -28.44 -3.70
CA ILE A 27 -5.64 -28.24 -4.24
C ILE A 27 -5.69 -27.00 -5.14
N ASN A 28 -5.76 -27.22 -6.46
CA ASN A 28 -6.46 -26.29 -7.36
C ASN A 28 -7.97 -26.44 -7.14
N GLY A 29 -8.70 -25.34 -7.28
CA GLY A 29 -10.09 -25.25 -6.83
C GLY A 29 -11.10 -25.84 -7.81
N GLU A 30 -12.08 -26.56 -7.27
CA GLU A 30 -13.40 -26.70 -7.87
C GLU A 30 -14.45 -26.77 -6.75
N GLY A 31 -15.23 -25.70 -6.63
CA GLY A 31 -16.26 -25.57 -5.61
C GLY A 31 -17.57 -26.16 -6.11
N HIS A 32 -17.83 -27.43 -5.83
CA HIS A 32 -19.09 -28.07 -6.20
C HIS A 32 -20.25 -27.45 -5.41
N GLU A 33 -21.00 -26.54 -6.04
CA GLU A 33 -22.23 -25.98 -5.46
C GLU A 33 -23.24 -27.13 -5.32
N ALA A 34 -23.51 -27.55 -4.08
CA ALA A 34 -24.39 -28.67 -3.78
C ALA A 34 -25.87 -28.26 -3.96
N LYS A 35 -26.29 -28.17 -5.22
CA LYS A 35 -27.71 -28.20 -5.58
C LYS A 35 -28.21 -29.62 -5.38
N LEU A 36 -29.25 -29.76 -4.55
CA LEU A 36 -30.09 -30.96 -4.55
C LEU A 36 -30.80 -31.04 -5.90
N ASP A 37 -31.17 -32.26 -6.31
CA ASP A 37 -31.94 -32.44 -7.54
C ASP A 37 -33.33 -31.80 -7.43
N GLU A 38 -33.96 -31.43 -8.55
CA GLU A 38 -35.35 -30.97 -8.55
C GLU A 38 -36.29 -32.10 -8.08
N GLU A 39 -35.96 -33.35 -8.41
CA GLU A 39 -36.66 -34.54 -7.91
C GLU A 39 -36.49 -34.73 -6.39
N GLU A 40 -35.27 -34.58 -5.85
CA GLU A 40 -35.02 -34.63 -4.40
C GLU A 40 -35.78 -33.51 -3.67
N THR A 41 -35.82 -32.33 -4.28
CA THR A 41 -36.51 -31.15 -3.75
C THR A 41 -38.02 -31.33 -3.74
N SER A 42 -38.62 -31.95 -4.77
CA SER A 42 -40.05 -32.30 -4.77
C SER A 42 -40.35 -33.36 -3.71
N ASN A 43 -39.57 -34.44 -3.68
CA ASN A 43 -39.71 -35.50 -2.67
C ASN A 43 -39.60 -34.97 -1.23
N PHE A 44 -38.77 -33.94 -0.99
CA PHE A 44 -38.71 -33.28 0.32
C PHE A 44 -39.98 -32.47 0.65
N ARG A 45 -40.54 -31.73 -0.32
CA ARG A 45 -41.79 -30.96 -0.17
C ARG A 45 -42.95 -31.88 0.20
N ASP A 46 -43.14 -32.97 -0.55
CA ASP A 46 -44.23 -33.93 -0.34
C ASP A 46 -44.12 -34.64 1.02
N ARG A 47 -42.89 -34.94 1.46
CA ARG A 47 -42.63 -35.51 2.79
C ARG A 47 -42.85 -34.52 3.94
N LEU A 48 -42.73 -33.20 3.71
CA LEU A 48 -42.89 -32.19 4.76
C LEU A 48 -44.33 -31.63 4.85
N LEU A 49 -45.04 -31.56 3.72
CA LEU A 49 -46.38 -30.97 3.58
C LEU A 49 -47.43 -31.52 4.59
N PRO A 50 -47.58 -32.84 4.83
CA PRO A 50 -48.54 -33.35 5.82
C PRO A 50 -48.25 -32.88 7.25
N PHE A 51 -46.98 -32.78 7.63
CA PHE A 51 -46.60 -32.28 8.96
C PHE A 51 -46.87 -30.79 9.11
N VAL A 52 -46.64 -29.99 8.07
CA VAL A 52 -46.96 -28.56 8.09
C VAL A 52 -48.47 -28.34 8.20
N ILE A 53 -49.30 -29.06 7.43
CA ILE A 53 -50.76 -29.01 7.53
C ILE A 53 -51.24 -29.39 8.95
N GLY A 54 -50.67 -30.43 9.57
CA GLY A 54 -51.01 -30.82 10.94
C GLY A 54 -50.62 -29.79 12.00
N LEU A 55 -49.45 -29.16 11.86
CA LEU A 55 -48.97 -28.13 12.77
C LEU A 55 -49.71 -26.78 12.59
N LEU A 56 -50.16 -26.48 11.37
CA LEU A 56 -51.04 -25.34 11.08
C LEU A 56 -52.39 -25.51 11.81
N ARG A 57 -53.10 -26.63 11.57
CA ARG A 57 -54.42 -26.91 12.19
C ARG A 57 -54.43 -26.90 13.71
N THR A 58 -53.26 -27.06 14.35
CA THR A 58 -53.11 -27.09 15.81
C THR A 58 -52.47 -25.82 16.40
N ALA A 59 -52.31 -24.75 15.60
CA ALA A 59 -51.62 -23.49 15.94
C ALA A 59 -50.13 -23.64 16.37
N LYS A 60 -49.54 -24.83 16.28
CA LYS A 60 -48.23 -25.15 16.85
C LYS A 60 -47.05 -24.86 15.94
N LEU A 61 -47.27 -24.53 14.66
CA LEU A 61 -46.18 -24.30 13.71
C LEU A 61 -45.17 -23.21 14.15
N PRO A 62 -45.57 -22.01 14.64
CA PRO A 62 -44.60 -21.02 15.11
C PRO A 62 -43.77 -21.49 16.31
N ALA A 63 -44.36 -22.24 17.25
CA ALA A 63 -43.65 -22.82 18.38
C ALA A 63 -42.63 -23.88 17.94
N VAL A 64 -42.98 -24.72 16.95
CA VAL A 64 -42.04 -25.68 16.35
C VAL A 64 -40.91 -24.98 15.59
N LEU A 65 -41.19 -23.85 14.91
CA LEU A 65 -40.16 -23.05 14.23
C LEU A 65 -39.19 -22.40 15.21
N ARG A 66 -39.66 -21.92 16.38
CA ARG A 66 -38.80 -21.45 17.48
C ARG A 66 -37.87 -22.55 17.98
N ILE A 67 -38.40 -23.75 18.23
CA ILE A 67 -37.61 -24.93 18.63
C ILE A 67 -36.60 -25.31 17.52
N TYR A 68 -37.00 -25.23 16.25
CA TYR A 68 -36.12 -25.52 15.11
C TYR A 68 -34.97 -24.50 14.99
N ARG A 69 -35.24 -23.19 15.09
CA ARG A 69 -34.24 -22.12 15.17
C ARG A 69 -33.22 -22.41 16.25
N ASP A 70 -33.67 -22.74 17.46
CA ASP A 70 -32.80 -22.95 18.62
C ASP A 70 -31.98 -24.24 18.48
N THR A 71 -32.57 -25.29 17.91
CA THR A 71 -31.89 -26.55 17.56
C THR A 71 -30.81 -26.33 16.49
N LEU A 72 -31.16 -25.76 15.34
CA LEU A 72 -30.25 -25.45 14.23
C LEU A 72 -29.10 -24.53 14.68
N THR A 73 -29.41 -23.58 15.56
CA THR A 73 -28.43 -22.69 16.21
C THR A 73 -27.44 -23.46 17.11
N ALA A 74 -27.89 -24.49 17.81
CA ALA A 74 -27.05 -25.36 18.63
C ALA A 74 -26.22 -26.33 17.77
N ASP A 75 -26.82 -26.91 16.73
CA ASP A 75 -26.19 -27.84 15.79
C ASP A 75 -25.06 -27.13 15.02
N MET A 76 -25.33 -25.96 14.41
CA MET A 76 -24.31 -25.11 13.77
C MET A 76 -23.15 -24.77 14.72
N LYS A 77 -23.47 -24.41 15.98
CA LYS A 77 -22.46 -24.12 17.02
C LYS A 77 -21.64 -25.36 17.43
N THR A 78 -22.12 -26.57 17.14
CA THR A 78 -21.53 -27.86 17.51
C THR A 78 -20.75 -28.47 16.35
N ALA A 79 -21.29 -28.45 15.12
CA ALA A 79 -20.61 -28.85 13.90
C ALA A 79 -19.30 -28.07 13.71
N ILE A 80 -19.32 -26.73 13.81
CA ILE A 80 -18.09 -25.91 13.73
C ILE A 80 -17.10 -26.29 14.85
N LYS A 81 -17.58 -26.55 16.07
CA LYS A 81 -16.70 -26.91 17.21
C LYS A 81 -16.03 -28.27 17.00
N THR A 82 -16.81 -29.29 16.65
CA THR A 82 -16.33 -30.66 16.44
C THR A 82 -15.38 -30.73 15.24
N SER A 83 -15.72 -30.06 14.14
CA SER A 83 -14.85 -29.93 12.96
C SER A 83 -13.51 -29.25 13.30
N VAL A 84 -13.52 -28.16 14.08
CA VAL A 84 -12.28 -27.53 14.57
C VAL A 84 -11.46 -28.51 15.42
N GLU A 85 -12.08 -29.21 16.37
CA GLU A 85 -11.39 -30.17 17.23
C GLU A 85 -10.85 -31.39 16.47
N GLU A 86 -11.53 -31.84 15.42
CA GLU A 86 -11.13 -32.97 14.59
C GLU A 86 -10.03 -32.60 13.59
N LEU A 87 -10.20 -31.52 12.83
CA LEU A 87 -9.20 -31.04 11.88
C LEU A 87 -7.89 -30.64 12.58
N LEU A 88 -7.95 -30.09 13.81
CA LEU A 88 -6.75 -29.85 14.63
C LEU A 88 -6.04 -31.13 15.09
N ARG A 89 -6.68 -32.30 15.12
CA ARG A 89 -5.97 -33.57 15.37
C ARG A 89 -5.19 -34.04 14.14
N VAL A 90 -5.64 -33.66 12.94
CA VAL A 90 -4.99 -34.00 11.66
C VAL A 90 -3.86 -33.00 11.35
N LEU A 91 -4.19 -31.71 11.32
CA LEU A 91 -3.26 -30.63 10.94
C LEU A 91 -2.11 -30.41 11.93
N CYS A 92 -2.25 -30.84 13.19
CA CYS A 92 -1.16 -30.82 14.18
C CYS A 92 -0.36 -32.14 14.25
N ALA A 93 -0.74 -33.18 13.49
CA ALA A 93 -0.07 -34.48 13.47
C ALA A 93 0.82 -34.69 12.23
N GLN A 94 0.83 -33.73 11.31
CA GLN A 94 1.60 -33.78 10.06
C GLN A 94 3.05 -33.29 10.32
N PRO A 95 4.08 -34.09 10.00
CA PRO A 95 5.47 -33.64 10.08
C PRO A 95 5.73 -32.46 9.13
N LEU A 96 6.58 -31.51 9.56
CA LEU A 96 6.98 -30.36 8.75
C LEU A 96 8.24 -30.70 7.93
N ASP A 97 8.03 -31.30 6.76
CA ASP A 97 9.08 -31.42 5.74
C ASP A 97 9.25 -30.08 5.00
N SER A 98 9.92 -29.11 5.63
CA SER A 98 10.46 -27.91 4.97
C SER A 98 11.52 -27.24 5.85
N ASP A 99 12.68 -26.93 5.27
CA ASP A 99 13.77 -26.23 5.96
C ASP A 99 13.39 -24.79 6.32
N PHE A 100 13.15 -24.53 7.61
CA PHE A 100 13.11 -23.18 8.16
C PHE A 100 13.85 -23.10 9.50
N VAL A 101 15.05 -22.52 9.46
CA VAL A 101 15.83 -22.18 10.67
C VAL A 101 15.20 -20.96 11.33
N ALA A 102 14.36 -21.19 12.34
CA ALA A 102 13.88 -20.18 13.27
C ALA A 102 14.46 -20.45 14.66
N GLY A 103 15.21 -19.47 15.20
CA GLY A 103 15.74 -19.51 16.56
C GLY A 103 14.66 -19.29 17.63
N GLU A 104 15.04 -19.39 18.90
CA GLU A 104 14.18 -19.19 20.08
C GLU A 104 12.90 -20.04 20.13
N ARG A 105 13.07 -21.36 20.23
CA ARG A 105 12.15 -22.16 21.05
C ARG A 105 12.57 -22.06 22.52
N VAL A 106 11.86 -21.24 23.29
CA VAL A 106 11.85 -21.33 24.76
C VAL A 106 11.28 -22.71 25.13
N VAL A 107 11.98 -23.42 26.01
CA VAL A 107 11.62 -24.78 26.42
C VAL A 107 10.75 -24.73 27.68
N ASP A 108 9.43 -24.62 27.48
CA ASP A 108 8.45 -24.91 28.52
C ASP A 108 8.18 -26.43 28.55
N THR A 109 8.82 -27.13 29.49
CA THR A 109 8.46 -28.51 29.83
C THR A 109 7.23 -28.54 30.72
N ASP A 110 6.04 -28.69 30.13
CA ASP A 110 4.86 -29.15 30.86
C ASP A 110 4.02 -30.15 30.04
N GLY A 111 3.58 -31.21 30.70
CA GLY A 111 2.86 -32.36 30.12
C GLY A 111 1.36 -32.11 29.91
N GLY A 112 0.93 -30.85 29.85
CA GLY A 112 -0.46 -30.46 29.73
C GLY A 112 -1.02 -30.62 28.30
N SER A 113 -2.23 -31.16 28.17
CA SER A 113 -2.91 -31.25 26.88
C SER A 113 -3.23 -29.85 26.33
N SER A 114 -2.42 -29.39 25.37
CA SER A 114 -2.49 -28.03 24.81
C SER A 114 -3.91 -27.61 24.42
N SER A 115 -4.36 -26.50 25.03
CA SER A 115 -5.74 -26.02 24.91
C SER A 115 -6.11 -25.76 23.45
N LEU A 116 -7.41 -25.82 23.12
CA LEU A 116 -7.89 -25.60 21.75
C LEU A 116 -7.42 -24.26 21.18
N ALA A 117 -7.39 -23.23 22.02
CA ALA A 117 -6.88 -21.90 21.68
C ALA A 117 -5.35 -21.87 21.49
N SER A 118 -4.59 -22.69 22.23
CA SER A 118 -3.15 -22.84 22.01
C SER A 118 -2.86 -23.51 20.66
N ARG A 119 -3.54 -24.63 20.36
CA ARG A 119 -3.36 -25.34 19.08
C ARG A 119 -3.79 -24.52 17.86
N LEU A 120 -4.90 -23.79 17.96
CA LEU A 120 -5.30 -22.80 16.94
C LEU A 120 -4.26 -21.69 16.74
N ARG A 121 -3.51 -21.33 17.79
CA ARG A 121 -2.46 -20.31 17.74
C ARG A 121 -1.15 -20.86 17.15
N SER A 122 -0.80 -22.11 17.42
CA SER A 122 0.43 -22.73 16.92
C SER A 122 0.36 -23.22 15.46
N LEU A 123 -0.82 -23.24 14.83
CA LEU A 123 -0.93 -23.64 13.40
C LEU A 123 -0.13 -22.68 12.47
N PRO A 124 0.57 -23.22 11.45
CA PRO A 124 1.06 -22.44 10.30
C PRO A 124 -0.07 -21.65 9.59
N PRO A 125 0.23 -20.54 8.90
CA PRO A 125 -0.77 -19.77 8.15
C PRO A 125 -1.53 -20.63 7.13
N GLU A 126 -0.84 -21.50 6.41
CA GLU A 126 -1.38 -22.35 5.34
C GLU A 126 -2.37 -23.36 5.90
N SER A 127 -1.97 -24.08 6.97
CA SER A 127 -2.82 -25.03 7.70
C SER A 127 -4.03 -24.33 8.34
N PHE A 128 -3.87 -23.08 8.79
CA PHE A 128 -4.98 -22.28 9.30
C PHE A 128 -5.97 -21.86 8.19
N VAL A 129 -5.49 -21.50 7.00
CA VAL A 129 -6.35 -21.23 5.83
C VAL A 129 -7.06 -22.51 5.37
N GLN A 130 -6.40 -23.68 5.40
CA GLN A 130 -7.04 -24.98 5.12
C GLN A 130 -8.15 -25.30 6.14
N LEU A 131 -7.90 -25.05 7.43
CA LEU A 131 -8.91 -25.19 8.50
C LEU A 131 -10.13 -24.30 8.22
N LEU A 132 -9.91 -23.03 7.86
CA LEU A 132 -11.00 -22.11 7.49
C LEU A 132 -11.77 -22.58 6.23
N LYS A 133 -11.09 -23.13 5.20
CA LYS A 133 -11.74 -23.71 4.00
C LYS A 133 -12.67 -24.88 4.37
N ALA A 134 -12.23 -25.80 5.22
CA ALA A 134 -13.07 -26.92 5.64
C ALA A 134 -14.29 -26.46 6.46
N ILE A 135 -14.11 -25.51 7.38
CA ILE A 135 -15.21 -24.93 8.18
C ILE A 135 -16.21 -24.18 7.31
N PHE A 136 -15.75 -23.44 6.30
CA PHE A 136 -16.63 -22.74 5.34
C PHE A 136 -17.52 -23.74 4.58
N MET A 137 -16.95 -24.82 4.02
CA MET A 137 -17.73 -25.86 3.34
C MET A 137 -18.81 -26.48 4.23
N ILE A 138 -18.50 -26.75 5.50
CA ILE A 138 -19.43 -27.30 6.50
C ILE A 138 -20.56 -26.31 6.82
N VAL A 139 -20.23 -25.05 7.09
CA VAL A 139 -21.23 -24.00 7.33
C VAL A 139 -22.13 -23.80 6.12
N GLN A 140 -21.56 -23.77 4.92
CA GLN A 140 -22.33 -23.62 3.67
C GLN A 140 -23.30 -24.79 3.46
N ALA A 141 -22.89 -26.03 3.77
CA ALA A 141 -23.75 -27.20 3.67
C ALA A 141 -24.94 -27.16 4.65
N HIS A 142 -24.70 -26.83 5.93
CA HIS A 142 -25.75 -26.67 6.93
C HIS A 142 -26.71 -25.52 6.59
N LEU A 143 -26.19 -24.39 6.10
CA LEU A 143 -27.02 -23.24 5.71
C LEU A 143 -27.81 -23.49 4.42
N ALA A 144 -27.27 -24.24 3.45
CA ALA A 144 -28.00 -24.65 2.25
C ALA A 144 -29.21 -25.53 2.63
N GLN A 145 -29.02 -26.51 3.52
CA GLN A 145 -30.12 -27.33 4.02
C GLN A 145 -31.16 -26.49 4.78
N ALA A 146 -30.73 -25.59 5.67
CA ALA A 146 -31.64 -24.67 6.37
C ALA A 146 -32.41 -23.75 5.41
N SER A 147 -31.77 -23.30 4.33
CA SER A 147 -32.39 -22.51 3.27
C SER A 147 -33.48 -23.30 2.53
N GLU A 148 -33.28 -24.60 2.25
CA GLU A 148 -34.30 -25.39 1.56
C GLU A 148 -35.48 -25.76 2.48
N VAL A 149 -35.23 -25.98 3.78
CA VAL A 149 -36.32 -26.06 4.78
C VAL A 149 -37.13 -24.75 4.79
N LYS A 150 -36.44 -23.60 4.80
CA LYS A 150 -37.09 -22.28 4.75
C LYS A 150 -37.93 -22.12 3.48
N LYS A 151 -37.34 -22.30 2.29
CA LYS A 151 -38.01 -22.19 0.98
C LYS A 151 -39.21 -23.13 0.87
N THR A 152 -39.07 -24.37 1.33
CA THR A 152 -40.17 -25.34 1.33
C THR A 152 -41.34 -24.85 2.17
N ILE A 153 -41.09 -24.32 3.37
CA ILE A 153 -42.15 -23.79 4.23
C ILE A 153 -42.73 -22.48 3.65
N GLU A 154 -41.92 -21.61 3.05
CA GLU A 154 -42.42 -20.41 2.34
C GLU A 154 -43.28 -20.77 1.12
N TRP A 155 -42.91 -21.80 0.36
CA TRP A 155 -43.71 -22.34 -0.73
C TRP A 155 -45.03 -22.92 -0.21
N ILE A 156 -44.98 -23.77 0.83
CA ILE A 156 -46.19 -24.36 1.43
C ILE A 156 -47.15 -23.28 1.93
N ILE A 157 -46.64 -22.21 2.55
CA ILE A 157 -47.46 -21.17 3.16
C ILE A 157 -47.94 -20.11 2.16
N CYS A 158 -47.21 -19.85 1.07
CA CYS A 158 -47.46 -18.71 0.17
C CYS A 158 -47.74 -18.99 -1.30
N HIS A 159 -47.30 -20.12 -1.86
CA HIS A 159 -47.23 -20.32 -3.32
C HIS A 159 -47.78 -21.69 -3.74
N LEU A 160 -48.85 -22.14 -3.08
CA LEU A 160 -49.51 -23.42 -3.34
C LEU A 160 -50.67 -23.31 -4.36
N ASP A 161 -50.79 -22.19 -5.06
CA ASP A 161 -51.80 -21.99 -6.10
C ASP A 161 -51.65 -23.07 -7.19
N ASP A 162 -52.77 -23.57 -7.71
CA ASP A 162 -52.91 -24.74 -8.59
C ASP A 162 -52.39 -26.10 -8.04
N HIS A 163 -51.93 -26.18 -6.78
CA HIS A 163 -51.48 -27.44 -6.16
C HIS A 163 -52.60 -28.18 -5.41
N TYR A 164 -52.59 -29.53 -5.45
CA TYR A 164 -53.67 -30.39 -4.94
C TYR A 164 -54.04 -30.21 -3.45
N ALA A 165 -53.18 -29.57 -2.66
CA ALA A 165 -53.37 -29.34 -1.23
C ALA A 165 -53.72 -27.88 -0.88
N ALA A 166 -53.96 -26.99 -1.85
CA ALA A 166 -54.16 -25.54 -1.64
C ALA A 166 -55.27 -25.25 -0.62
N ASP A 167 -56.48 -25.77 -0.86
CA ASP A 167 -57.63 -25.64 0.04
C ASP A 167 -57.35 -26.22 1.43
N SER A 168 -56.60 -27.34 1.49
CA SER A 168 -56.23 -27.99 2.75
C SER A 168 -55.25 -27.18 3.58
N VAL A 169 -54.37 -26.39 2.94
CA VAL A 169 -53.48 -25.43 3.61
C VAL A 169 -54.25 -24.16 4.00
N ALA A 170 -55.07 -23.61 3.12
CA ALA A 170 -55.88 -22.42 3.40
C ALA A 170 -56.83 -22.64 4.60
N ALA A 171 -57.54 -23.76 4.62
CA ALA A 171 -58.36 -24.17 5.76
C ALA A 171 -57.53 -24.44 7.02
N ALA A 172 -56.32 -24.99 6.90
CA ALA A 172 -55.43 -25.21 8.03
C ALA A 172 -54.88 -23.90 8.63
N ILE A 173 -54.63 -22.88 7.80
CA ILE A 173 -54.25 -21.53 8.24
C ILE A 173 -55.40 -20.88 9.01
N ALA A 174 -56.63 -20.92 8.48
CA ALA A 174 -57.80 -20.34 9.15
C ALA A 174 -58.11 -21.01 10.51
N LEU A 175 -58.07 -22.34 10.56
CA LEU A 175 -58.24 -23.11 11.81
C LEU A 175 -57.12 -22.81 12.82
N GLY A 176 -55.86 -22.76 12.36
CA GLY A 176 -54.71 -22.43 13.20
C GLY A 176 -54.75 -21.02 13.78
N ALA A 177 -55.17 -20.06 12.96
CA ALA A 177 -55.36 -18.67 13.34
C ALA A 177 -56.45 -18.50 14.42
N ALA A 178 -57.62 -19.11 14.24
CA ALA A 178 -58.67 -19.10 15.25
C ALA A 178 -58.23 -19.79 16.56
N ALA A 179 -57.54 -20.93 16.48
CA ALA A 179 -57.02 -21.61 17.66
C ALA A 179 -55.94 -20.79 18.40
N ALA A 180 -55.08 -20.06 17.68
CA ALA A 180 -54.07 -19.19 18.27
C ALA A 180 -54.68 -18.05 19.10
N GLU A 181 -55.79 -17.45 18.63
CA GLU A 181 -56.49 -16.40 19.38
C GLU A 181 -57.08 -16.95 20.68
N THR A 182 -57.81 -18.07 20.62
CA THR A 182 -58.43 -18.69 21.82
C THR A 182 -57.40 -19.15 22.86
N ALA A 183 -56.17 -19.47 22.45
CA ALA A 183 -55.06 -19.75 23.37
C ALA A 183 -54.48 -18.46 24.00
N SER A 184 -54.48 -17.35 23.26
CA SER A 184 -53.98 -16.06 23.73
C SER A 184 -54.94 -15.38 24.73
N GLU A 185 -56.25 -15.52 24.51
CA GLU A 185 -57.27 -15.08 25.47
C GLU A 185 -57.20 -15.83 26.81
N ALA A 186 -56.82 -17.12 26.78
CA ALA A 186 -56.69 -17.95 27.98
C ALA A 186 -55.48 -17.58 28.86
N ASP A 187 -54.33 -17.25 28.25
CA ASP A 187 -53.13 -16.81 28.99
C ASP A 187 -53.28 -15.37 29.54
N GLY A 188 -54.11 -14.54 28.88
CA GLY A 188 -54.27 -13.11 29.19
C GLY A 188 -54.86 -12.75 30.56
N GLN A 189 -55.38 -13.72 31.33
CA GLN A 189 -55.98 -13.45 32.64
C GLN A 189 -54.99 -13.42 33.82
N ILE A 190 -53.71 -13.77 33.64
CA ILE A 190 -52.73 -13.80 34.75
C ILE A 190 -51.37 -13.17 34.38
N THR A 191 -51.34 -11.84 34.20
CA THR A 191 -50.34 -10.95 34.84
C THR A 191 -50.54 -9.47 34.48
N THR A 192 -50.92 -8.65 35.46
CA THR A 192 -50.95 -7.18 35.30
C THR A 192 -49.62 -6.58 35.72
N PHE A 193 -48.85 -5.95 34.83
CA PHE A 193 -48.04 -4.76 35.17
C PHE A 193 -47.61 -3.90 33.96
N SER A 194 -48.10 -2.66 33.98
CA SER A 194 -47.82 -1.46 33.17
C SER A 194 -46.45 -1.34 32.45
N GLN A 195 -46.49 -0.82 31.21
CA GLN A 195 -45.66 0.34 30.82
C GLN A 195 -46.39 1.28 29.84
N PHE A 196 -45.90 2.51 29.72
CA PHE A 196 -46.63 3.68 29.19
C PHE A 196 -46.56 3.88 27.66
N SER A 197 -47.60 4.48 27.11
CA SER A 197 -47.54 5.38 25.94
C SER A 197 -48.69 6.41 26.00
N PRO A 198 -48.53 7.63 25.47
CA PRO A 198 -49.44 8.75 25.72
C PRO A 198 -50.71 8.74 24.86
N SER A 199 -51.73 9.47 25.32
CA SER A 199 -53.07 9.49 24.73
C SER A 199 -53.30 10.61 23.72
N SER A 200 -54.21 10.36 22.78
CA SER A 200 -54.99 11.40 22.09
C SER A 200 -56.46 10.98 22.08
N ASN A 201 -57.32 11.78 22.74
CA ASN A 201 -58.75 11.48 22.86
C ASN A 201 -59.51 11.88 21.59
N PHE A 202 -60.40 11.01 21.10
CA PHE A 202 -61.63 11.44 20.46
C PHE A 202 -62.76 10.44 20.77
N SER A 203 -63.92 10.95 21.18
CA SER A 203 -65.01 10.13 21.73
C SER A 203 -66.26 10.18 20.86
N ARG A 204 -67.04 9.09 20.93
CA ARG A 204 -68.51 8.97 20.80
C ARG A 204 -69.01 8.19 19.57
N GLY A 205 -69.76 7.11 19.82
CA GLY A 205 -70.64 6.47 18.83
C GLY A 205 -70.71 4.95 18.94
N PHE A 206 -71.58 4.41 19.81
CA PHE A 206 -72.05 3.02 19.66
C PHE A 206 -73.16 2.97 18.60
N SER A 207 -73.09 2.00 17.69
CA SER A 207 -74.24 1.49 16.95
C SER A 207 -73.98 0.05 16.51
N ILE A 208 -75.03 -0.76 16.44
CA ILE A 208 -74.95 -2.22 16.25
C ILE A 208 -75.10 -2.55 14.76
N HIS A 209 -74.12 -3.24 14.16
CA HIS A 209 -74.34 -3.98 12.91
C HIS A 209 -73.34 -5.14 12.69
N GLU A 210 -73.33 -6.11 13.59
CA GLU A 210 -72.50 -7.33 13.46
C GLU A 210 -72.98 -8.22 12.29
N LYS A 211 -72.22 -8.19 11.19
CA LYS A 211 -72.10 -9.30 10.21
C LYS A 211 -71.00 -9.12 9.16
N GLY A 212 -70.51 -7.89 8.95
CA GLY A 212 -69.34 -7.62 8.08
C GLY A 212 -67.98 -7.76 8.79
N ASN A 213 -67.96 -7.66 10.12
CA ASN A 213 -66.71 -7.65 10.89
C ASN A 213 -66.05 -9.03 10.92
N ASP A 214 -66.77 -10.11 11.23
CA ASP A 214 -66.18 -11.44 11.47
C ASP A 214 -65.31 -11.95 10.32
N VAL A 215 -65.77 -11.80 9.07
CA VAL A 215 -65.00 -12.17 7.87
C VAL A 215 -63.73 -11.32 7.75
N THR A 216 -63.84 -10.02 8.03
CA THR A 216 -62.72 -9.07 7.99
C THR A 216 -61.69 -9.41 9.08
N THR A 217 -62.15 -9.62 10.32
CA THR A 217 -61.34 -10.03 11.48
C THR A 217 -60.65 -11.37 11.24
N MET A 218 -61.38 -12.39 10.77
CA MET A 218 -60.83 -13.72 10.46
C MET A 218 -59.76 -13.65 9.35
N SER A 219 -59.96 -12.79 8.34
CA SER A 219 -58.95 -12.54 7.30
C SER A 219 -57.69 -11.88 7.86
N HIS A 220 -57.84 -10.98 8.84
CA HIS A 220 -56.73 -10.28 9.48
C HIS A 220 -55.96 -11.19 10.45
N LEU A 221 -56.67 -12.02 11.20
CA LEU A 221 -56.12 -13.04 12.11
C LEU A 221 -55.33 -14.09 11.32
N SER A 222 -55.88 -14.60 10.21
CA SER A 222 -55.20 -15.50 9.27
C SER A 222 -53.93 -14.88 8.68
N ARG A 223 -53.98 -13.58 8.32
CA ARG A 223 -52.83 -12.81 7.83
C ARG A 223 -51.74 -12.65 8.89
N ASN A 224 -52.12 -12.34 10.13
CA ASN A 224 -51.19 -12.19 11.26
C ASN A 224 -50.50 -13.53 11.60
N PHE A 225 -51.25 -14.63 11.64
CA PHE A 225 -50.71 -15.98 11.89
C PHE A 225 -49.72 -16.41 10.79
N ARG A 226 -50.08 -16.18 9.51
CA ARG A 226 -49.18 -16.40 8.36
C ARG A 226 -47.90 -15.54 8.45
N ALA A 227 -48.00 -14.29 8.92
CA ALA A 227 -46.83 -13.44 9.12
C ALA A 227 -45.90 -13.94 10.24
N ASP A 228 -46.42 -14.47 11.36
CA ASP A 228 -45.58 -15.05 12.42
C ASP A 228 -44.84 -16.30 11.94
N ILE A 229 -45.51 -17.18 11.18
CA ILE A 229 -44.90 -18.38 10.60
C ILE A 229 -43.73 -18.01 9.68
N LEU A 230 -43.93 -17.06 8.75
CA LEU A 230 -42.90 -16.62 7.81
C LEU A 230 -41.73 -15.92 8.52
N ARG A 231 -42.01 -15.17 9.59
CA ARG A 231 -41.03 -14.52 10.46
C ARG A 231 -40.16 -15.56 11.17
N GLU A 232 -40.73 -16.50 11.91
CA GLU A 232 -39.94 -17.50 12.66
C GLU A 232 -39.19 -18.47 11.73
N ASN A 233 -39.77 -18.83 10.59
CA ASN A 233 -39.11 -19.64 9.55
C ASN A 233 -37.88 -18.92 8.95
N THR A 234 -37.97 -17.59 8.81
CA THR A 234 -36.86 -16.75 8.36
C THR A 234 -35.81 -16.55 9.46
N GLU A 235 -36.24 -16.30 10.70
CA GLU A 235 -35.36 -16.12 11.86
C GLU A 235 -34.53 -17.38 12.18
N ALA A 236 -35.04 -18.58 11.84
CA ALA A 236 -34.30 -19.84 11.92
C ALA A 236 -32.99 -19.81 11.12
N VAL A 237 -33.03 -19.36 9.86
CA VAL A 237 -31.83 -19.26 9.00
C VAL A 237 -30.93 -18.10 9.46
N PHE A 238 -31.53 -16.99 9.89
CA PHE A 238 -30.80 -15.83 10.39
C PHE A 238 -29.95 -16.16 11.63
N ALA A 239 -30.55 -16.78 12.65
CA ALA A 239 -29.86 -17.18 13.87
C ALA A 239 -28.74 -18.20 13.62
N ALA A 240 -28.89 -19.07 12.61
CA ALA A 240 -27.85 -19.99 12.17
C ALA A 240 -26.65 -19.26 11.52
N CYS A 241 -26.91 -18.22 10.70
CA CYS A 241 -25.86 -17.38 10.13
C CYS A 241 -25.12 -16.59 11.22
N ASP A 242 -25.84 -15.93 12.12
CA ASP A 242 -25.27 -15.19 13.25
C ASP A 242 -24.43 -16.12 14.16
N ALA A 243 -24.88 -17.36 14.36
CA ALA A 243 -24.14 -18.38 15.10
C ALA A 243 -22.83 -18.79 14.41
N ALA A 244 -22.84 -18.93 13.08
CA ALA A 244 -21.65 -19.25 12.29
C ALA A 244 -20.66 -18.08 12.27
N HIS A 245 -21.12 -16.86 12.03
CA HIS A 245 -20.33 -15.62 12.11
C HIS A 245 -19.68 -15.46 13.48
N GLY A 246 -20.45 -15.64 14.55
CA GLY A 246 -19.96 -15.57 15.93
C GLY A 246 -19.01 -16.71 16.34
N ARG A 247 -18.95 -17.81 15.57
CA ARG A 247 -17.91 -18.85 15.71
C ARG A 247 -16.66 -18.49 14.93
N TRP A 248 -16.78 -18.06 13.67
CA TRP A 248 -15.65 -17.64 12.84
C TRP A 248 -14.89 -16.47 13.44
N ALA A 249 -15.60 -15.45 13.94
CA ALA A 249 -15.02 -14.32 14.67
C ALA A 249 -14.19 -14.77 15.90
N LYS A 250 -14.62 -15.82 16.61
CA LYS A 250 -13.86 -16.38 17.75
C LYS A 250 -12.62 -17.15 17.30
N ILE A 251 -12.69 -17.85 16.17
CA ILE A 251 -11.53 -18.54 15.57
C ILE A 251 -10.46 -17.52 15.14
N LEU A 252 -10.86 -16.45 14.44
CA LEU A 252 -9.98 -15.33 14.11
C LEU A 252 -9.43 -14.66 15.38
N GLY A 253 -10.26 -14.43 16.40
CA GLY A 253 -9.89 -13.77 17.65
C GLY A 253 -8.76 -14.47 18.41
N VAL A 254 -8.71 -15.81 18.40
CA VAL A 254 -7.62 -16.59 19.03
C VAL A 254 -6.24 -16.28 18.45
N ARG A 255 -6.18 -15.96 17.14
CA ARG A 255 -4.96 -15.63 16.38
C ARG A 255 -4.73 -14.13 16.16
N ALA A 256 -5.56 -13.25 16.76
CA ALA A 256 -5.37 -11.81 16.69
C ALA A 256 -3.94 -11.33 17.06
N PRO A 257 -3.19 -11.95 18.01
CA PRO A 257 -1.80 -11.58 18.29
C PRO A 257 -0.76 -12.04 17.24
N ILE A 258 -1.16 -12.88 16.28
CA ILE A 258 -0.30 -13.42 15.21
C ILE A 258 -0.58 -12.72 13.88
N HIS A 259 -1.85 -12.51 13.52
CA HIS A 259 -2.23 -11.99 12.20
C HIS A 259 -1.48 -10.70 11.78
N PRO A 260 -1.20 -9.73 12.67
CA PRO A 260 -0.40 -8.55 12.32
C PRO A 260 1.05 -8.84 11.90
N LYS A 261 1.63 -9.97 12.34
CA LYS A 261 3.03 -10.35 12.13
C LYS A 261 3.26 -11.18 10.86
N LEU A 262 2.19 -11.52 10.14
CA LEU A 262 2.24 -12.31 8.90
C LEU A 262 2.79 -11.49 7.73
N ARG A 263 3.22 -12.16 6.66
CA ARG A 263 3.45 -11.48 5.37
C ARG A 263 2.11 -11.05 4.77
N LEU A 264 2.15 -10.09 3.84
CA LEU A 264 0.93 -9.55 3.22
C LEU A 264 0.08 -10.64 2.56
N GLN A 265 0.67 -11.53 1.77
CA GLN A 265 -0.07 -12.61 1.09
C GLN A 265 -0.65 -13.65 2.08
N GLU A 266 0.08 -13.96 3.15
CA GLU A 266 -0.39 -14.85 4.23
C GLU A 266 -1.61 -14.27 4.96
N PHE A 267 -1.60 -12.95 5.25
CA PHE A 267 -2.75 -12.25 5.82
C PHE A 267 -3.92 -12.13 4.83
N LEU A 268 -3.65 -11.79 3.57
CA LEU A 268 -4.68 -11.66 2.54
C LEU A 268 -5.41 -12.99 2.27
N ASN A 269 -4.72 -14.14 2.34
CA ASN A 269 -5.37 -15.44 2.26
C ASN A 269 -6.41 -15.67 3.37
N ILE A 270 -6.20 -15.11 4.58
CA ILE A 270 -7.13 -15.17 5.71
C ILE A 270 -8.24 -14.11 5.57
N TYR A 271 -7.91 -12.94 5.04
CA TYR A 271 -8.86 -11.85 4.78
C TYR A 271 -9.86 -12.25 3.68
N ASN A 272 -9.38 -12.71 2.53
CA ASN A 272 -10.20 -13.04 1.36
C ASN A 272 -11.19 -14.16 1.67
N ILE A 273 -10.73 -15.28 2.25
CA ILE A 273 -11.65 -16.36 2.65
C ILE A 273 -12.67 -15.92 3.70
N THR A 274 -12.33 -14.95 4.56
CA THR A 274 -13.30 -14.37 5.50
C THR A 274 -14.35 -13.52 4.75
N GLN A 275 -13.96 -12.75 3.73
CA GLN A 275 -14.92 -11.99 2.89
C GLN A 275 -15.78 -12.91 2.02
N GLU A 276 -15.22 -14.00 1.48
CA GLU A 276 -15.95 -15.04 0.74
C GLU A 276 -16.99 -15.72 1.65
N PHE A 277 -16.57 -16.16 2.84
CA PHE A 277 -17.45 -16.74 3.86
C PHE A 277 -18.58 -15.78 4.25
N ILE A 278 -18.27 -14.51 4.50
CA ILE A 278 -19.28 -13.49 4.76
C ILE A 278 -20.25 -13.38 3.58
N THR A 279 -19.75 -13.19 2.36
CA THR A 279 -20.59 -12.97 1.17
C THR A 279 -21.51 -14.16 0.88
N ALA A 280 -21.00 -15.39 0.99
CA ALA A 280 -21.78 -16.60 0.77
C ALA A 280 -22.84 -16.84 1.86
N THR A 281 -22.52 -16.56 3.12
CA THR A 281 -23.47 -16.69 4.23
C THR A 281 -24.49 -15.56 4.26
N GLU A 282 -24.13 -14.33 3.88
CA GLU A 282 -25.06 -13.21 3.67
C GLU A 282 -26.02 -13.47 2.49
N LYS A 283 -25.56 -14.09 1.39
CA LYS A 283 -26.40 -14.50 0.24
C LYS A 283 -27.52 -15.48 0.65
N ILE A 284 -27.28 -16.36 1.62
CA ILE A 284 -28.29 -17.29 2.15
C ILE A 284 -29.11 -16.64 3.27
N GLY A 285 -28.44 -15.88 4.14
CA GLY A 285 -28.96 -15.38 5.41
C GLY A 285 -29.55 -13.98 5.38
N GLY A 286 -29.48 -13.20 4.30
CA GLY A 286 -30.17 -11.92 4.11
C GLY A 286 -29.82 -10.77 5.08
N ARG A 287 -29.06 -11.01 6.14
CA ARG A 287 -28.59 -10.05 7.15
C ARG A 287 -27.07 -9.87 7.05
N LEU A 288 -26.60 -8.63 7.24
CA LEU A 288 -25.17 -8.30 7.20
C LEU A 288 -24.43 -8.78 8.46
N GLY A 289 -23.27 -9.41 8.27
CA GLY A 289 -22.43 -9.99 9.32
C GLY A 289 -21.61 -8.98 10.11
N TYR A 290 -22.24 -8.02 10.78
CA TYR A 290 -21.55 -6.92 11.47
C TYR A 290 -20.47 -7.38 12.46
N SER A 291 -20.69 -8.47 13.20
CA SER A 291 -19.75 -8.99 14.21
C SER A 291 -18.45 -9.53 13.60
N ILE A 292 -18.57 -10.32 12.54
CA ILE A 292 -17.43 -10.88 11.79
C ILE A 292 -16.75 -9.80 10.94
N ARG A 293 -17.51 -8.90 10.29
CA ARG A 293 -17.00 -7.74 9.55
C ARG A 293 -16.17 -6.82 10.46
N GLY A 294 -16.67 -6.48 11.65
CA GLY A 294 -15.94 -5.70 12.66
C GLY A 294 -14.67 -6.42 13.15
N THR A 295 -14.73 -7.74 13.33
CA THR A 295 -13.57 -8.55 13.74
C THR A 295 -12.45 -8.54 12.69
N ILE A 296 -12.77 -8.80 11.41
CA ILE A 296 -11.74 -8.82 10.37
C ILE A 296 -11.21 -7.42 10.05
N GLN A 297 -12.04 -6.38 10.11
CA GLN A 297 -11.61 -4.99 9.95
C GLN A 297 -10.68 -4.54 11.08
N SER A 298 -10.96 -4.92 12.33
CA SER A 298 -10.08 -4.67 13.48
C SER A 298 -8.72 -5.35 13.31
N GLN A 299 -8.69 -6.60 12.83
CA GLN A 299 -7.44 -7.32 12.56
C GLN A 299 -6.67 -6.76 11.37
N ALA A 300 -7.35 -6.31 10.31
CA ALA A 300 -6.73 -5.65 9.17
C ALA A 300 -6.11 -4.31 9.56
N LYS A 301 -6.76 -3.52 10.44
CA LYS A 301 -6.17 -2.30 10.98
C LYS A 301 -4.93 -2.62 11.83
N ALA A 302 -5.04 -3.57 12.76
CA ALA A 302 -3.92 -4.00 13.61
C ALA A 302 -2.72 -4.54 12.79
N PHE A 303 -2.99 -5.18 11.65
CA PHE A 303 -1.96 -5.55 10.66
C PHE A 303 -1.29 -4.32 10.05
N VAL A 304 -2.06 -3.35 9.52
CA VAL A 304 -1.50 -2.10 8.97
C VAL A 304 -0.71 -1.31 10.02
N ASP A 305 -1.19 -1.25 11.26
CA ASP A 305 -0.50 -0.61 12.40
C ASP A 305 0.87 -1.25 12.65
N PHE A 306 0.93 -2.57 12.94
CA PHE A 306 2.18 -3.28 13.18
C PHE A 306 3.15 -3.22 11.99
N GLN A 307 2.61 -3.33 10.78
CA GLN A 307 3.39 -3.27 9.54
C GLN A 307 3.99 -1.88 9.29
N HIS A 308 3.31 -0.82 9.73
CA HIS A 308 3.87 0.53 9.70
C HIS A 308 4.91 0.74 10.80
N ASP A 309 4.64 0.35 12.04
CA ASP A 309 5.59 0.47 13.17
C ASP A 309 6.92 -0.25 12.85
N SER A 310 6.84 -1.45 12.29
CA SER A 310 8.01 -2.21 11.82
C SER A 310 8.80 -1.49 10.73
N ARG A 311 8.11 -0.86 9.77
CA ARG A 311 8.74 -0.08 8.68
C ARG A 311 9.38 1.21 9.21
N MET A 312 8.72 1.93 10.12
CA MET A 312 9.26 3.14 10.76
C MET A 312 10.51 2.82 11.58
N ALA A 313 10.50 1.75 12.37
CA ALA A 313 11.67 1.30 13.12
C ALA A 313 12.84 0.91 12.20
N LYS A 314 12.56 0.14 11.13
CA LYS A 314 13.57 -0.23 10.11
C LYS A 314 14.12 0.98 9.37
N LEU A 315 13.27 1.92 8.96
CA LEU A 315 13.66 3.11 8.22
C LEU A 315 14.53 4.05 9.08
N LYS A 316 14.16 4.23 10.36
CA LYS A 316 14.98 4.95 11.33
C LYS A 316 16.37 4.32 11.46
N ALA A 317 16.45 3.01 11.69
CA ALA A 317 17.72 2.32 11.85
C ALA A 317 18.63 2.45 10.61
N ILE A 318 18.05 2.38 9.41
CA ILE A 318 18.78 2.52 8.15
C ILE A 318 19.23 3.96 7.90
N LEU A 319 18.38 4.96 8.18
CA LEU A 319 18.75 6.37 8.09
C LEU A 319 19.84 6.76 9.11
N ASP A 320 19.73 6.27 10.34
CA ASP A 320 20.72 6.54 11.38
C ASP A 320 22.10 5.92 11.05
N GLN A 321 22.13 4.83 10.26
CA GLN A 321 23.34 4.16 9.77
C GLN A 321 23.78 4.62 8.35
N GLU A 322 23.07 5.55 7.71
CA GLU A 322 23.32 5.95 6.32
C GLU A 322 24.62 6.74 6.20
N ASN A 323 25.54 6.27 5.34
CA ASN A 323 26.83 6.90 5.10
C ASN A 323 26.83 7.83 3.88
N TRP A 324 25.71 7.91 3.15
CA TRP A 324 25.53 8.71 1.94
C TRP A 324 26.50 8.32 0.83
N ALA A 325 26.81 7.02 0.73
CA ALA A 325 27.52 6.45 -0.40
C ALA A 325 26.57 6.15 -1.58
N GLU A 326 27.04 6.51 -2.76
CA GLU A 326 26.47 6.16 -4.06
C GLU A 326 26.49 4.63 -4.25
N ILE A 327 25.33 4.03 -4.50
CA ILE A 327 25.19 2.57 -4.71
C ILE A 327 24.80 2.25 -6.16
N ASP A 328 25.25 1.07 -6.60
CA ASP A 328 24.84 0.46 -7.87
C ASP A 328 23.40 -0.07 -7.73
N VAL A 329 22.45 0.43 -8.54
CA VAL A 329 21.01 0.15 -8.35
C VAL A 329 20.64 -1.23 -8.92
N PRO A 330 20.15 -2.18 -8.10
CA PRO A 330 19.73 -3.50 -8.58
C PRO A 330 18.48 -3.46 -9.48
N ASP A 331 18.40 -4.40 -10.42
CA ASP A 331 17.26 -4.55 -11.35
C ASP A 331 15.89 -4.64 -10.66
N GLU A 332 15.81 -5.20 -9.44
CA GLU A 332 14.55 -5.26 -8.70
C GLU A 332 13.97 -3.86 -8.42
N PHE A 333 14.79 -2.85 -8.14
CA PHE A 333 14.31 -1.48 -7.86
C PHE A 333 13.88 -0.75 -9.13
N GLN A 334 14.59 -0.95 -10.25
CA GLN A 334 14.14 -0.43 -11.54
C GLN A 334 12.83 -1.10 -11.96
N THR A 335 12.69 -2.41 -11.72
CA THR A 335 11.45 -3.16 -11.99
C THR A 335 10.29 -2.68 -11.12
N ILE A 336 10.53 -2.41 -9.83
CA ILE A 336 9.52 -1.81 -8.92
C ILE A 336 9.06 -0.44 -9.45
N VAL A 337 10.01 0.46 -9.76
CA VAL A 337 9.69 1.81 -10.29
C VAL A 337 8.91 1.73 -11.60
N THR A 338 9.35 0.91 -12.55
CA THR A 338 8.66 0.75 -13.84
C THR A 338 7.30 0.08 -13.66
N SER A 339 7.16 -0.94 -12.81
CA SER A 339 5.88 -1.67 -12.63
C SER A 339 4.82 -0.89 -11.86
N LEU A 340 5.21 0.08 -11.01
CA LEU A 340 4.27 0.93 -10.28
C LEU A 340 3.92 2.21 -11.05
N PHE A 341 4.94 2.88 -11.57
CA PHE A 341 4.87 4.28 -11.99
C PHE A 341 4.93 4.47 -13.51
N CYS A 342 5.12 3.39 -14.28
CA CYS A 342 4.91 3.40 -15.72
C CYS A 342 3.64 2.59 -16.02
N PRO A 343 2.53 3.24 -16.42
CA PRO A 343 1.41 2.52 -17.00
C PRO A 343 1.92 1.75 -18.22
N LYS A 344 1.52 0.47 -18.36
CA LYS A 344 1.68 -0.21 -19.64
C LYS A 344 0.85 0.57 -20.66
N SER A 345 1.53 1.32 -21.53
CA SER A 345 0.90 1.84 -22.75
C SER A 345 0.31 0.64 -23.49
N GLY A 346 -1.00 0.71 -23.79
CA GLY A 346 -1.69 -0.38 -24.46
C GLY A 346 -0.98 -0.70 -25.78
N THR A 347 -0.81 -1.99 -26.08
CA THR A 347 -0.16 -2.45 -27.31
C THR A 347 -1.06 -2.17 -28.52
N THR A 348 -1.07 -0.92 -28.98
CA THR A 348 -1.68 -0.51 -30.24
C THR A 348 -0.77 -0.95 -31.39
N GLY A 349 -1.07 -2.12 -31.98
CA GLY A 349 -0.32 -2.66 -33.11
C GLY A 349 -1.22 -3.48 -34.03
N HIS A 350 -1.87 -2.80 -34.99
CA HIS A 350 -2.83 -3.31 -35.99
C HIS A 350 -4.08 -4.02 -35.41
N GLY A 351 -5.28 -3.86 -35.97
CA GLY A 351 -5.69 -3.09 -37.14
C GLY A 351 -6.38 -3.98 -38.17
N ASP A 352 -7.71 -3.92 -38.20
CA ASP A 352 -8.62 -4.16 -39.34
C ASP A 352 -10.07 -3.83 -38.89
N ASP A 353 -11.02 -3.82 -39.83
CA ASP A 353 -12.42 -3.30 -39.78
C ASP A 353 -13.33 -3.88 -38.64
N ASP A 354 -14.52 -3.32 -38.30
CA ASP A 354 -15.49 -2.57 -39.12
C ASP A 354 -16.44 -1.65 -38.29
N SER A 355 -16.97 -0.60 -38.93
CA SER A 355 -18.26 0.10 -38.69
C SER A 355 -18.56 0.85 -37.36
N ALA A 356 -19.42 1.88 -37.30
CA ALA A 356 -19.87 2.89 -38.29
C ALA A 356 -20.71 4.01 -37.61
N VAL A 357 -20.77 5.22 -38.20
CA VAL A 357 -21.73 6.35 -37.95
C VAL A 357 -21.81 6.89 -36.48
N THR A 358 -21.55 8.18 -36.19
CA THR A 358 -22.41 9.34 -36.55
C THR A 358 -21.70 10.67 -36.28
N ALA A 359 -22.08 11.74 -37.01
CA ALA A 359 -21.52 13.09 -36.89
C ALA A 359 -21.90 13.82 -35.57
N THR A 360 -21.25 14.92 -35.19
CA THR A 360 -21.59 16.28 -35.70
C THR A 360 -20.41 17.27 -35.58
N SER A 361 -20.30 18.19 -36.55
CA SER A 361 -19.20 19.14 -36.74
C SER A 361 -19.20 20.35 -35.79
N GLN A 362 -18.02 20.97 -35.60
CA GLN A 362 -17.87 22.43 -35.79
C GLN A 362 -16.41 22.84 -36.12
N THR A 363 -16.29 23.94 -36.85
CA THR A 363 -15.07 24.53 -37.49
C THR A 363 -14.48 25.66 -36.57
N GLU A 364 -13.33 26.36 -36.76
CA GLU A 364 -12.48 26.76 -37.91
C GLU A 364 -10.95 26.73 -37.55
N VAL A 365 -10.01 26.25 -38.40
CA VAL A 365 -9.20 26.86 -39.52
C VAL A 365 -7.98 27.74 -39.12
N VAL A 366 -6.89 27.68 -39.93
CA VAL A 366 -5.62 28.50 -39.99
C VAL A 366 -4.37 27.89 -39.28
N GLN A 367 -3.16 27.71 -39.87
CA GLN A 367 -2.73 27.57 -41.29
C GLN A 367 -1.27 27.01 -41.49
N SER A 368 -1.10 26.07 -42.43
CA SER A 368 -0.01 25.86 -43.43
C SER A 368 1.53 25.96 -43.17
N SER A 369 2.23 24.82 -43.40
CA SER A 369 3.40 24.60 -44.32
C SER A 369 4.81 25.17 -43.97
N SER A 370 5.97 24.64 -44.44
CA SER A 370 6.29 23.69 -45.55
C SER A 370 7.55 22.80 -45.29
N ASP A 371 7.69 21.70 -46.03
CA ASP A 371 8.94 20.89 -46.27
C ASP A 371 9.53 21.30 -47.67
N PRO A 372 10.74 20.89 -48.19
CA PRO A 372 11.12 19.48 -48.46
C PRO A 372 12.63 19.06 -48.55
N SER A 373 12.97 17.89 -48.00
CA SER A 373 13.64 16.72 -48.67
C SER A 373 15.11 16.69 -49.25
N MET A 374 15.79 15.54 -49.00
CA MET A 374 16.69 14.73 -49.89
C MET A 374 18.24 14.89 -49.98
N VAL A 375 18.87 13.76 -50.37
CA VAL A 375 20.28 13.41 -50.78
C VAL A 375 21.42 13.35 -49.73
N ASP A 376 22.52 12.57 -49.86
CA ASP A 376 22.78 11.20 -50.40
C ASP A 376 24.24 10.75 -50.03
N ALA A 377 24.55 9.44 -50.11
CA ALA A 377 25.85 8.76 -50.27
C ALA A 377 27.01 8.89 -49.24
N GLY A 378 27.79 7.79 -49.08
CA GLY A 378 29.22 7.85 -48.66
C GLY A 378 29.75 6.81 -47.65
N VAL A 379 30.24 5.65 -48.13
CA VAL A 379 31.04 4.63 -47.37
C VAL A 379 32.13 4.12 -48.31
N PRO A 380 33.45 4.08 -47.95
CA PRO A 380 34.07 3.06 -47.06
C PRO A 380 35.20 3.68 -46.17
N ASN A 381 36.24 3.05 -45.58
CA ASN A 381 36.87 1.70 -45.55
C ASN A 381 37.83 1.64 -44.30
N MET A 382 38.60 0.62 -43.86
CA MET A 382 38.82 -0.82 -44.18
C MET A 382 39.63 -1.48 -43.01
N SER A 383 39.56 -2.81 -42.80
CA SER A 383 40.65 -3.72 -42.29
C SER A 383 41.28 -3.50 -40.87
N HIS A 384 41.93 -4.46 -40.18
CA HIS A 384 42.07 -5.94 -40.27
C HIS A 384 42.52 -6.54 -38.91
N ASN A 385 42.33 -7.86 -38.73
CA ASN A 385 43.03 -8.82 -37.82
C ASN A 385 42.92 -8.64 -36.28
N THR A 386 42.76 -9.65 -35.41
CA THR A 386 42.87 -11.15 -35.43
C THR A 386 44.27 -11.76 -35.23
N GLU A 387 44.44 -12.47 -34.09
CA GLU A 387 45.41 -13.53 -33.69
C GLU A 387 45.57 -13.44 -32.15
N GLN A 388 45.36 -14.41 -31.24
CA GLN A 388 45.21 -15.89 -31.22
C GLN A 388 46.51 -16.70 -30.99
N SER A 389 46.70 -17.18 -29.74
CA SER A 389 47.57 -18.28 -29.24
C SER A 389 47.22 -18.47 -27.74
N ASP A 390 46.81 -19.65 -27.23
CA ASP A 390 47.59 -20.86 -26.83
C ASP A 390 48.64 -20.61 -25.72
N SER A 391 48.88 -21.47 -24.71
CA SER A 391 48.40 -22.84 -24.35
C SER A 391 48.68 -23.08 -22.82
N THR A 392 47.86 -23.70 -21.94
CA THR A 392 47.44 -25.11 -21.72
C THR A 392 48.05 -25.78 -20.44
N SER A 393 47.21 -26.18 -19.48
CA SER A 393 47.47 -27.12 -18.32
C SER A 393 48.47 -26.67 -17.20
N THR A 394 48.51 -27.19 -15.95
CA THR A 394 47.98 -28.45 -15.34
C THR A 394 47.78 -28.38 -13.79
N HIS A 395 46.66 -28.93 -13.27
CA HIS A 395 46.40 -29.62 -11.96
C HIS A 395 46.74 -29.10 -10.51
N LEU A 396 45.76 -29.36 -9.61
CA LEU A 396 45.80 -29.83 -8.18
C LEU A 396 45.88 -28.88 -6.94
N ASP A 397 44.71 -28.78 -6.28
CA ASP A 397 44.38 -29.06 -4.85
C ASP A 397 44.81 -28.23 -3.61
N SER A 398 43.88 -28.28 -2.62
CA SER A 398 44.02 -28.12 -1.15
C SER A 398 43.98 -26.72 -0.46
N THR A 399 42.77 -26.36 -0.04
CA THR A 399 42.37 -25.88 1.31
C THR A 399 43.10 -24.72 2.06
N ALA A 400 42.31 -23.68 2.33
CA ALA A 400 42.11 -23.00 3.64
C ALA A 400 43.01 -21.82 4.11
N GLN A 401 42.35 -20.65 4.16
CA GLN A 401 42.45 -19.54 5.14
C GLN A 401 43.58 -18.49 5.10
N SER A 402 43.12 -17.24 5.33
CA SER A 402 43.80 -16.02 5.78
C SER A 402 44.62 -15.16 4.78
N ASN A 403 44.33 -13.85 4.89
CA ASN A 403 44.91 -12.61 4.33
C ASN A 403 46.39 -12.67 3.87
N ASP A 404 46.85 -11.92 2.87
CA ASP A 404 46.62 -10.46 2.75
C ASP A 404 46.83 -9.82 1.36
N THR A 405 46.09 -8.73 1.10
CA THR A 405 46.30 -7.66 0.09
C THR A 405 46.44 -7.92 -1.44
N ASN A 406 45.90 -6.95 -2.21
CA ASN A 406 46.27 -6.58 -3.60
C ASN A 406 45.96 -7.52 -4.79
N SER A 407 44.74 -7.41 -5.34
CA SER A 407 44.44 -7.74 -6.75
C SER A 407 43.72 -6.59 -7.48
N ARG A 408 44.55 -5.77 -8.15
CA ARG A 408 44.31 -4.68 -9.12
C ARG A 408 42.92 -4.48 -9.74
N ASP A 409 42.62 -3.19 -9.97
CA ASP A 409 41.61 -2.66 -10.90
C ASP A 409 41.28 -3.56 -12.11
N ARG A 410 39.99 -3.85 -12.25
CA ARG A 410 39.34 -4.08 -13.55
C ARG A 410 38.02 -3.31 -13.61
N GLY A 411 38.03 -2.22 -14.38
CA GLY A 411 36.85 -1.55 -14.93
C GLY A 411 35.69 -1.32 -13.96
N ARG A 412 35.76 -0.26 -13.15
CA ARG A 412 34.53 0.36 -12.62
C ARG A 412 33.71 0.91 -13.78
N SER A 413 32.71 0.16 -14.23
CA SER A 413 31.52 0.75 -14.84
C SER A 413 30.97 1.83 -13.90
N ASN A 414 30.40 2.90 -14.46
CA ASN A 414 29.66 3.85 -13.63
C ASN A 414 28.51 3.10 -12.93
N PRO A 415 28.25 3.37 -11.63
CA PRO A 415 27.17 2.70 -10.92
C PRO A 415 25.85 3.00 -11.61
N ARG A 416 25.02 1.97 -11.74
CA ARG A 416 23.76 2.02 -12.44
C ARG A 416 22.81 2.96 -11.69
N MET A 417 22.32 3.95 -12.42
CA MET A 417 21.38 4.96 -11.90
C MET A 417 19.95 4.43 -11.97
N LEU A 418 19.07 4.94 -11.10
CA LEU A 418 17.64 4.63 -11.14
C LEU A 418 16.95 5.57 -12.15
N SER A 419 16.28 5.03 -13.17
CA SER A 419 15.65 5.82 -14.23
C SER A 419 14.14 5.95 -14.02
N PHE A 420 13.63 7.19 -14.06
CA PHE A 420 12.21 7.52 -13.99
C PHE A 420 11.89 8.78 -14.81
N GLY A 421 10.78 8.78 -15.56
CA GLY A 421 10.36 9.94 -16.37
C GLY A 421 11.36 10.37 -17.46
N GLY A 422 12.25 9.47 -17.90
CA GLY A 422 13.37 9.80 -18.82
C GLY A 422 14.59 10.41 -18.13
N VAL A 423 14.52 10.70 -16.83
CA VAL A 423 15.62 11.21 -16.01
C VAL A 423 16.26 10.06 -15.22
N SER A 424 17.57 10.09 -15.04
CA SER A 424 18.29 9.11 -14.22
C SER A 424 18.82 9.74 -12.93
N TYR A 425 18.74 9.03 -11.81
CA TYR A 425 19.07 9.53 -10.47
C TYR A 425 20.14 8.67 -9.79
N HIS A 426 21.10 9.31 -9.13
CA HIS A 426 22.03 8.63 -8.22
C HIS A 426 21.33 8.32 -6.90
N MET A 427 21.38 7.06 -6.45
CA MET A 427 20.70 6.61 -5.23
C MET A 427 21.69 6.26 -4.10
N VAL A 428 21.19 6.31 -2.87
CA VAL A 428 21.81 5.74 -1.67
C VAL A 428 20.85 4.71 -1.04
N ASN A 429 21.34 3.89 -0.12
CA ASN A 429 20.62 2.74 0.42
C ASN A 429 19.26 3.11 1.05
N CYS A 430 19.20 4.15 1.88
CA CYS A 430 17.96 4.60 2.50
C CYS A 430 16.87 4.99 1.48
N GLY A 431 17.27 5.53 0.33
CA GLY A 431 16.36 5.92 -0.76
C GLY A 431 15.74 4.73 -1.48
N LEU A 432 16.53 3.69 -1.78
CA LEU A 432 15.99 2.45 -2.37
C LEU A 432 15.05 1.73 -1.38
N ILE A 433 15.41 1.68 -0.10
CA ILE A 433 14.56 1.06 0.93
C ILE A 433 13.24 1.84 1.11
N LEU A 434 13.25 3.18 1.01
CA LEU A 434 12.02 3.97 0.99
C LEU A 434 11.11 3.59 -0.19
N VAL A 435 11.66 3.44 -1.41
CA VAL A 435 10.89 2.99 -2.58
C VAL A 435 10.22 1.64 -2.35
N LYS A 436 10.95 0.67 -1.75
CA LYS A 436 10.41 -0.66 -1.44
C LYS A 436 9.30 -0.58 -0.38
N MET A 437 9.46 0.25 0.65
CA MET A 437 8.39 0.48 1.64
C MET A 437 7.15 1.13 1.00
N LEU A 438 7.32 2.11 0.11
CA LEU A 438 6.22 2.77 -0.61
C LEU A 438 5.49 1.80 -1.55
N SER A 439 6.21 0.88 -2.21
CA SER A 439 5.60 -0.19 -3.02
C SER A 439 4.69 -1.10 -2.18
N GLU A 440 5.17 -1.53 -1.02
CA GLU A 440 4.42 -2.40 -0.09
C GLU A 440 3.18 -1.68 0.47
N TYR A 441 3.20 -0.35 0.66
CA TYR A 441 2.00 0.42 1.01
C TYR A 441 0.99 0.51 -0.14
N ILE A 442 1.45 0.62 -1.38
CA ILE A 442 0.56 0.61 -2.56
C ILE A 442 -0.13 -0.76 -2.68
N ASP A 443 0.59 -1.87 -2.49
CA ASP A 443 0.01 -3.21 -2.49
C ASP A 443 -1.02 -3.41 -1.36
N MET A 444 -0.71 -2.92 -0.15
CA MET A 444 -1.66 -2.90 0.97
C MET A 444 -2.91 -2.08 0.63
N ASN A 445 -2.77 -0.89 0.02
CA ASN A 445 -3.91 -0.06 -0.38
C ASN A 445 -4.77 -0.72 -1.47
N ASN A 446 -4.13 -1.39 -2.43
CA ASN A 446 -4.80 -2.07 -3.53
C ASN A 446 -5.66 -3.24 -3.06
N SER A 447 -5.22 -3.92 -1.99
CA SER A 447 -5.84 -5.14 -1.45
C SER A 447 -6.80 -4.87 -0.28
N LEU A 448 -6.48 -3.90 0.59
CA LEU A 448 -7.26 -3.54 1.78
C LEU A 448 -7.97 -2.19 1.59
N THR A 449 -8.81 -2.09 0.56
CA THR A 449 -9.50 -0.84 0.16
C THR A 449 -10.36 -0.22 1.28
N GLY A 450 -10.90 -1.05 2.17
CA GLY A 450 -11.59 -0.61 3.39
C GLY A 450 -10.70 0.10 4.43
N LEU A 451 -9.40 0.25 4.16
CA LEU A 451 -8.41 0.96 4.99
C LEU A 451 -7.62 2.02 4.20
N SER A 452 -8.02 2.38 2.97
CA SER A 452 -7.24 3.31 2.13
C SER A 452 -6.91 4.65 2.78
N SER A 453 -7.81 5.24 3.57
CA SER A 453 -7.54 6.50 4.31
C SER A 453 -6.43 6.33 5.36
N GLU A 454 -6.41 5.22 6.09
CA GLU A 454 -5.38 4.89 7.08
C GLU A 454 -4.03 4.68 6.37
N ILE A 455 -4.02 3.91 5.28
CA ILE A 455 -2.81 3.59 4.51
C ILE A 455 -2.22 4.85 3.85
N ILE A 456 -3.05 5.77 3.37
CA ILE A 456 -2.61 7.08 2.86
C ILE A 456 -1.95 7.91 3.96
N HIS A 457 -2.53 7.99 5.17
CA HIS A 457 -1.87 8.68 6.28
C HIS A 457 -0.52 8.01 6.65
N ARG A 458 -0.39 6.68 6.55
CA ARG A 458 0.89 5.98 6.81
C ARG A 458 1.95 6.22 5.72
N VAL A 459 1.53 6.43 4.47
CA VAL A 459 2.41 6.89 3.38
C VAL A 459 2.84 8.36 3.60
N VAL A 460 1.90 9.22 3.99
CA VAL A 460 2.19 10.63 4.34
C VAL A 460 3.19 10.70 5.51
N ASP A 461 3.02 9.87 6.54
CA ASP A 461 3.87 9.88 7.73
C ASP A 461 5.28 9.34 7.46
N ILE A 462 5.42 8.21 6.73
CA ILE A 462 6.76 7.68 6.40
C ILE A 462 7.54 8.63 5.48
N LEU A 463 6.86 9.35 4.57
CA LEU A 463 7.47 10.39 3.74
C LEU A 463 7.89 11.61 4.59
N LYS A 464 7.06 12.08 5.54
CA LYS A 464 7.42 13.16 6.48
C LYS A 464 8.62 12.79 7.33
N PHE A 465 8.62 11.56 7.88
CA PHE A 465 9.71 11.05 8.71
C PHE A 465 11.02 10.98 7.92
N PHE A 466 11.00 10.42 6.70
CA PHE A 466 12.19 10.36 5.84
C PHE A 466 12.75 11.76 5.53
N ASN A 467 11.89 12.71 5.15
CA ASN A 467 12.33 14.07 4.84
C ASN A 467 12.96 14.72 6.08
N THR A 468 12.20 14.79 7.18
CA THR A 468 12.61 15.43 8.44
C THR A 468 13.90 14.83 9.00
N ARG A 469 14.03 13.50 8.99
CA ARG A 469 15.22 12.82 9.49
C ARG A 469 16.42 13.04 8.56
N THR A 470 16.21 13.10 7.26
CA THR A 470 17.28 13.45 6.30
C THR A 470 17.76 14.90 6.48
N CYS A 471 16.85 15.86 6.69
CA CYS A 471 17.22 17.25 7.03
C CYS A 471 18.13 17.28 8.27
N GLN A 472 17.75 16.58 9.34
CA GLN A 472 18.53 16.49 10.59
C GLN A 472 19.90 15.85 10.39
N LEU A 473 19.98 14.76 9.62
CA LEU A 473 21.21 14.01 9.39
C LEU A 473 22.22 14.81 8.55
N VAL A 474 21.75 15.51 7.52
CA VAL A 474 22.59 16.13 6.49
C VAL A 474 22.78 17.63 6.70
N LEU A 475 21.69 18.40 6.79
CA LEU A 475 21.76 19.86 7.03
C LEU A 475 22.01 20.18 8.51
N GLY A 476 21.39 19.43 9.42
CA GLY A 476 21.64 19.49 10.87
C GLY A 476 22.91 18.76 11.32
N ALA A 477 23.69 18.20 10.38
CA ALA A 477 24.92 17.43 10.63
C ALA A 477 24.78 16.21 11.57
N GLY A 478 23.56 15.75 11.86
CA GLY A 478 23.29 14.63 12.77
C GLY A 478 23.97 13.31 12.40
N ALA A 479 24.26 13.07 11.11
CA ALA A 479 24.99 11.88 10.66
C ALA A 479 26.46 11.84 11.14
N MET A 480 27.00 12.97 11.61
CA MET A 480 28.30 12.99 12.32
C MET A 480 28.22 12.37 13.72
N GLN A 481 27.02 12.33 14.32
CA GLN A 481 26.78 11.77 15.65
C GLN A 481 26.28 10.32 15.60
N VAL A 482 25.31 10.01 14.73
CA VAL A 482 24.69 8.67 14.67
C VAL A 482 25.30 7.73 13.64
N SER A 483 25.77 8.26 12.50
CA SER A 483 26.31 7.47 11.37
C SER A 483 27.85 7.43 11.35
N GLY A 484 28.51 8.04 12.34
CA GLY A 484 29.97 8.05 12.48
C GLY A 484 30.74 8.85 11.43
N LEU A 485 30.07 9.69 10.63
CA LEU A 485 30.72 10.46 9.57
C LEU A 485 31.63 11.55 10.15
N LYS A 486 32.90 11.57 9.75
CA LYS A 486 33.87 12.60 10.21
C LYS A 486 33.52 14.02 9.76
N SER A 487 32.76 14.15 8.67
CA SER A 487 32.26 15.43 8.14
C SER A 487 31.17 15.20 7.09
N ILE A 488 30.23 16.15 6.94
CA ILE A 488 29.32 16.19 5.80
C ILE A 488 30.03 16.86 4.61
N THR A 489 30.15 16.16 3.49
CA THR A 489 30.84 16.66 2.29
C THR A 489 29.86 17.17 1.23
N SER A 490 30.35 17.96 0.26
CA SER A 490 29.57 18.37 -0.91
C SER A 490 29.04 17.18 -1.73
N LYS A 491 29.70 16.01 -1.69
CA LYS A 491 29.16 14.80 -2.34
C LYS A 491 27.98 14.22 -1.56
N HIS A 492 28.03 14.21 -0.22
CA HIS A 492 26.90 13.75 0.60
C HIS A 492 25.68 14.63 0.32
N LEU A 493 25.85 15.97 0.36
CA LEU A 493 24.80 16.94 0.00
C LEU A 493 24.22 16.69 -1.40
N ALA A 494 25.07 16.45 -2.40
CA ALA A 494 24.62 16.18 -3.77
C ALA A 494 23.82 14.87 -3.91
N LEU A 495 24.27 13.78 -3.28
CA LEU A 495 23.56 12.50 -3.27
C LEU A 495 22.25 12.57 -2.48
N THR A 496 22.22 13.33 -1.38
CA THR A 496 20.97 13.63 -0.66
C THR A 496 20.01 14.38 -1.57
N SER A 497 20.47 15.43 -2.28
CA SER A 497 19.63 16.19 -3.20
C SER A 497 19.06 15.32 -4.32
N GLN A 498 19.82 14.36 -4.87
CA GLN A 498 19.32 13.40 -5.85
C GLN A 498 18.19 12.52 -5.31
N VAL A 499 18.34 11.93 -4.12
CA VAL A 499 17.30 11.07 -3.52
C VAL A 499 16.06 11.88 -3.10
N ILE A 500 16.23 13.09 -2.57
CA ILE A 500 15.12 14.00 -2.27
C ILE A 500 14.39 14.43 -3.56
N SER A 501 15.13 14.74 -4.64
CA SER A 501 14.55 15.10 -5.94
C SER A 501 13.82 13.93 -6.61
N PHE A 502 14.39 12.72 -6.54
CA PHE A 502 13.72 11.50 -7.00
C PHE A 502 12.42 11.27 -6.23
N THR A 503 12.47 11.37 -4.90
CA THR A 503 11.29 11.16 -4.04
C THR A 503 10.21 12.21 -4.32
N TYR A 504 10.58 13.48 -4.47
CA TYR A 504 9.69 14.55 -4.92
C TYR A 504 9.02 14.23 -6.27
N THR A 505 9.77 13.64 -7.22
CA THR A 505 9.27 13.32 -8.56
C THR A 505 8.26 12.16 -8.57
N ILE A 506 8.37 11.19 -7.65
CA ILE A 506 7.42 10.05 -7.56
C ILE A 506 6.17 10.34 -6.71
N ILE A 507 6.19 11.31 -5.79
CA ILE A 507 5.04 11.64 -4.93
C ILE A 507 3.74 11.91 -5.72
N PRO A 508 3.73 12.68 -6.83
CA PRO A 508 2.53 12.88 -7.66
C PRO A 508 1.92 11.59 -8.21
N GLU A 509 2.75 10.59 -8.54
CA GLU A 509 2.28 9.31 -9.10
C GLU A 509 1.82 8.35 -7.99
N ILE A 510 2.49 8.34 -6.83
CA ILE A 510 2.00 7.69 -5.61
C ILE A 510 0.62 8.25 -5.23
N LYS A 511 0.45 9.57 -5.29
CA LYS A 511 -0.84 10.26 -5.10
C LYS A 511 -1.87 9.83 -6.14
N ARG A 512 -1.50 9.71 -7.43
CA ARG A 512 -2.41 9.21 -8.48
C ARG A 512 -2.90 7.81 -8.16
N ILE A 513 -2.00 6.89 -7.80
CA ILE A 513 -2.31 5.46 -7.57
C ILE A 513 -3.15 5.25 -6.30
N LEU A 514 -2.73 5.80 -5.16
CA LEU A 514 -3.40 5.53 -3.88
C LEU A 514 -4.87 5.96 -3.87
N PHE A 515 -5.20 7.04 -4.59
CA PHE A 515 -6.53 7.65 -4.61
C PHE A 515 -7.49 7.06 -5.65
N LEU A 516 -7.07 6.10 -6.48
CA LEU A 516 -7.93 5.45 -7.50
C LEU A 516 -9.19 4.79 -6.93
N LYS A 517 -9.18 4.40 -5.65
CA LYS A 517 -10.28 3.69 -4.96
C LYS A 517 -10.82 4.43 -3.74
N VAL A 518 -10.44 5.69 -3.51
CA VAL A 518 -10.81 6.47 -2.32
C VAL A 518 -12.14 7.20 -2.52
N PRO A 519 -13.12 7.07 -1.60
CA PRO A 519 -14.36 7.83 -1.67
C PRO A 519 -14.13 9.35 -1.64
N GLU A 520 -14.82 10.07 -2.54
CA GLU A 520 -14.63 11.50 -2.79
C GLU A 520 -14.77 12.38 -1.53
N THR A 521 -15.59 11.95 -0.57
CA THR A 521 -15.87 12.66 0.70
C THR A 521 -14.64 12.93 1.57
N HIS A 522 -13.60 12.09 1.50
CA HIS A 522 -12.37 12.22 2.30
C HIS A 522 -11.16 12.65 1.45
N LYS A 523 -11.30 12.59 0.13
CA LYS A 523 -10.25 12.76 -0.87
C LYS A 523 -9.57 14.13 -0.80
N GLY A 524 -10.34 15.21 -0.67
CA GLY A 524 -9.81 16.59 -0.65
C GLY A 524 -8.78 16.86 0.45
N LEU A 525 -9.08 16.48 1.70
CA LEU A 525 -8.18 16.70 2.84
C LEU A 525 -6.91 15.85 2.73
N LEU A 526 -7.07 14.57 2.39
CA LEU A 526 -5.96 13.64 2.20
C LEU A 526 -5.04 14.07 1.04
N MET A 527 -5.58 14.58 -0.06
CA MET A 527 -4.78 15.11 -1.18
C MET A 527 -3.92 16.30 -0.74
N LEU A 528 -4.47 17.21 0.07
CA LEU A 528 -3.74 18.36 0.61
C LEU A 528 -2.62 17.95 1.59
N GLU A 529 -2.76 16.85 2.32
CA GLU A 529 -1.66 16.31 3.13
C GLU A 529 -0.50 15.83 2.25
N VAL A 530 -0.78 15.12 1.16
CA VAL A 530 0.25 14.66 0.22
C VAL A 530 0.92 15.83 -0.51
N ASP A 531 0.16 16.86 -0.90
CA ASP A 531 0.70 18.06 -1.55
C ASP A 531 1.61 18.89 -0.63
N ARG A 532 1.28 18.97 0.67
CA ARG A 532 2.15 19.59 1.68
C ARG A 532 3.48 18.85 1.77
N VAL A 533 3.44 17.52 1.86
CA VAL A 533 4.67 16.69 1.88
C VAL A 533 5.48 16.87 0.60
N ALA A 534 4.86 16.91 -0.59
CA ALA A 534 5.57 17.20 -1.83
C ALA A 534 6.31 18.56 -1.76
N GLN A 535 5.66 19.59 -1.21
CA GLN A 535 6.28 20.90 -1.02
C GLN A 535 7.41 20.85 0.03
N ASP A 536 7.29 20.08 1.11
CA ASP A 536 8.35 19.90 2.13
C ASP A 536 9.63 19.28 1.53
N TYR A 537 9.50 18.33 0.60
CA TYR A 537 10.65 17.76 -0.13
C TYR A 537 11.31 18.79 -1.05
N LYS A 538 10.50 19.63 -1.73
CA LYS A 538 11.03 20.72 -2.57
C LYS A 538 11.81 21.74 -1.74
N VAL A 539 11.25 22.20 -0.61
CA VAL A 539 11.94 23.15 0.29
C VAL A 539 13.28 22.57 0.75
N HIS A 540 13.31 21.31 1.20
CA HIS A 540 14.54 20.65 1.63
C HIS A 540 15.60 20.54 0.52
N ARG A 541 15.20 20.23 -0.73
CA ARG A 541 16.12 20.25 -1.88
C ARG A 541 16.71 21.65 -2.10
N ASP A 542 15.86 22.67 -2.08
CA ASP A 542 16.24 24.06 -2.34
C ASP A 542 17.12 24.61 -1.18
N GLU A 543 16.94 24.12 0.06
CA GLU A 543 17.83 24.35 1.20
C GLU A 543 19.20 23.67 1.03
N ILE A 544 19.26 22.43 0.52
CA ILE A 544 20.54 21.75 0.22
C ILE A 544 21.33 22.54 -0.83
N HIS A 545 20.66 23.01 -1.90
CA HIS A 545 21.28 23.85 -2.93
C HIS A 545 21.79 25.17 -2.32
N SER A 546 20.98 25.81 -1.48
CA SER A 546 21.36 27.03 -0.74
C SER A 546 22.57 26.81 0.19
N LYS A 547 22.67 25.64 0.85
CA LYS A 547 23.82 25.31 1.70
C LYS A 547 25.09 25.07 0.89
N LEU A 548 25.01 24.49 -0.32
CA LEU A 548 26.16 24.35 -1.22
C LEU A 548 26.70 25.72 -1.67
N VAL A 549 25.81 26.66 -2.01
CA VAL A 549 26.17 28.06 -2.33
C VAL A 549 26.83 28.74 -1.13
N GLN A 550 26.22 28.61 0.06
CA GLN A 550 26.73 29.20 1.30
C GLN A 550 28.11 28.65 1.70
N ILE A 551 28.40 27.37 1.47
CA ILE A 551 29.74 26.78 1.69
C ILE A 551 30.80 27.45 0.79
N MET A 552 30.48 27.78 -0.46
CA MET A 552 31.39 28.52 -1.34
C MET A 552 31.58 29.98 -0.90
N ARG A 553 30.51 30.64 -0.43
CA ARG A 553 30.60 31.97 0.18
C ARG A 553 31.50 31.97 1.42
N GLU A 554 31.34 30.98 2.30
CA GLU A 554 32.16 30.80 3.50
C GLU A 554 33.65 30.61 3.16
N ARG A 555 33.99 29.76 2.16
CA ARG A 555 35.38 29.61 1.70
C ARG A 555 35.93 30.90 1.10
N LEU A 556 35.18 31.57 0.20
CA LEU A 556 35.59 32.84 -0.39
C LEU A 556 35.90 33.89 0.70
N LEU A 557 35.04 34.03 1.71
CA LEU A 557 35.25 34.96 2.81
C LEU A 557 36.45 34.60 3.71
N VAL A 558 36.76 33.32 3.90
CA VAL A 558 37.99 32.90 4.60
C VAL A 558 39.24 33.32 3.82
N HIS A 559 39.25 33.10 2.50
CA HIS A 559 40.35 33.49 1.63
C HIS A 559 40.52 35.02 1.55
N LEU A 560 39.41 35.77 1.40
CA LEU A 560 39.42 37.24 1.35
C LEU A 560 39.97 37.91 2.62
N ARG A 561 39.87 37.27 3.80
CA ARG A 561 40.46 37.81 5.04
C ARG A 561 42.00 37.90 5.02
N SER A 562 42.67 37.09 4.19
CA SER A 562 44.13 37.16 4.03
C SER A 562 44.58 38.18 2.99
N LEU A 563 43.67 38.65 2.12
CA LEU A 563 43.98 39.54 1.00
C LEU A 563 44.67 40.85 1.40
N PRO A 564 44.31 41.55 2.50
CA PRO A 564 44.99 42.78 2.90
C PRO A 564 46.48 42.57 3.24
N GLN A 565 46.83 41.46 3.90
CA GLN A 565 48.21 41.12 4.24
C GLN A 565 49.02 40.75 2.99
N ILE A 566 48.38 40.12 2.01
CA ILE A 566 48.97 39.79 0.71
C ILE A 566 49.25 41.08 -0.09
N VAL A 567 48.29 42.00 -0.18
CA VAL A 567 48.47 43.29 -0.88
C VAL A 567 49.50 44.18 -0.16
N GLU A 568 49.56 44.16 1.18
CA GLU A 568 50.59 44.86 1.93
C GLU A 568 52.01 44.34 1.60
N SER A 569 52.19 43.03 1.37
CA SER A 569 53.49 42.49 0.95
C SER A 569 53.91 43.00 -0.45
N TRP A 570 52.96 43.10 -1.40
CA TRP A 570 53.20 43.65 -2.74
C TRP A 570 53.51 45.15 -2.77
N ASN A 571 53.10 45.88 -1.73
CA ASN A 571 53.47 47.29 -1.54
C ASN A 571 54.82 47.46 -0.82
N ARG A 572 55.48 46.38 -0.35
CA ARG A 572 56.70 46.44 0.49
C ARG A 572 57.96 45.78 -0.08
N GLN A 573 57.87 44.89 -1.06
CA GLN A 573 59.02 44.13 -1.60
C GLN A 573 58.95 43.98 -3.12
N GLU A 574 60.10 44.05 -3.80
CA GLU A 574 60.23 43.62 -5.21
C GLU A 574 60.13 42.09 -5.32
N ASP A 575 58.90 41.60 -5.50
CA ASP A 575 58.58 40.18 -5.65
C ASP A 575 58.46 39.85 -7.15
N THR A 576 59.43 39.10 -7.65
CA THR A 576 59.59 38.71 -9.06
C THR A 576 58.77 37.50 -9.49
N ASP A 577 57.94 36.90 -8.62
CA ASP A 577 57.05 35.81 -9.03
C ASP A 577 56.09 36.25 -10.17
N SER A 578 55.94 35.35 -11.15
CA SER A 578 55.03 35.52 -12.28
C SER A 578 53.59 35.12 -11.92
N GLN A 579 53.44 34.23 -10.94
CA GLN A 579 52.19 33.52 -10.66
C GLN A 579 51.12 34.40 -9.97
N PRO A 580 49.83 34.07 -10.14
CA PRO A 580 48.77 34.56 -9.28
C PRO A 580 49.01 34.16 -7.81
N SER A 581 48.41 34.87 -6.87
CA SER A 581 48.60 34.66 -5.44
C SER A 581 48.21 33.25 -4.95
N GLN A 582 48.65 32.89 -3.76
CA GLN A 582 48.15 31.69 -3.09
C GLN A 582 46.65 31.80 -2.79
N TYR A 583 46.13 33.01 -2.54
CA TYR A 583 44.70 33.30 -2.41
C TYR A 583 43.94 32.89 -3.68
N ALA A 584 44.26 33.47 -4.83
CA ALA A 584 43.59 33.22 -6.11
C ALA A 584 43.75 31.77 -6.57
N ARG A 585 44.94 31.17 -6.42
CA ARG A 585 45.19 29.76 -6.73
C ARG A 585 44.52 28.77 -5.78
N SER A 586 44.10 29.17 -4.58
CA SER A 586 43.40 28.28 -3.64
C SER A 586 41.90 28.26 -3.89
N ILE A 587 41.25 29.44 -3.92
CA ILE A 587 39.79 29.51 -4.11
C ILE A 587 39.36 28.91 -5.46
N THR A 588 40.13 29.14 -6.53
CA THR A 588 39.83 28.55 -7.86
C THR A 588 39.96 27.02 -7.89
N LYS A 589 40.89 26.43 -7.13
CA LYS A 589 40.99 24.97 -6.96
C LYS A 589 39.80 24.39 -6.19
N GLU A 590 39.33 25.09 -5.16
CA GLU A 590 38.18 24.64 -4.35
C GLU A 590 36.86 24.73 -5.12
N VAL A 591 36.68 25.81 -5.90
CA VAL A 591 35.55 25.99 -6.82
C VAL A 591 35.55 24.91 -7.90
N GLY A 592 36.69 24.66 -8.56
CA GLY A 592 36.81 23.59 -9.56
C GLY A 592 36.63 22.17 -9.00
N LEU A 593 36.97 21.96 -7.72
CA LEU A 593 36.66 20.71 -7.01
C LEU A 593 35.14 20.58 -6.78
N LEU A 594 34.46 21.63 -6.35
CA LEU A 594 33.00 21.60 -6.20
C LEU A 594 32.32 21.34 -7.55
N GLN A 595 32.72 22.05 -8.61
CA GLN A 595 32.18 21.87 -9.96
C GLN A 595 32.26 20.40 -10.39
N ARG A 596 33.45 19.79 -10.28
CA ARG A 596 33.66 18.37 -10.61
C ARG A 596 32.82 17.40 -9.79
N VAL A 597 32.54 17.73 -8.52
CA VAL A 597 31.65 16.91 -7.67
C VAL A 597 30.19 17.07 -8.11
N LEU A 598 29.69 18.30 -8.21
CA LEU A 598 28.29 18.57 -8.53
C LEU A 598 27.93 18.10 -9.94
N SER A 599 28.71 18.45 -10.97
CA SER A 599 28.49 17.99 -12.36
C SER A 599 28.63 16.47 -12.55
N ARG A 600 29.11 15.71 -11.56
CA ARG A 600 29.11 14.24 -11.59
C ARG A 600 27.87 13.63 -10.93
N THR A 601 27.25 14.29 -9.95
CA THR A 601 26.14 13.71 -9.17
C THR A 601 24.78 14.40 -9.32
N LEU A 602 24.73 15.69 -9.62
CA LEU A 602 23.48 16.44 -9.82
C LEU A 602 23.11 16.51 -11.31
N HIS A 603 21.86 16.89 -11.58
CA HIS A 603 21.42 17.20 -12.94
C HIS A 603 21.90 18.59 -13.36
N GLU A 604 22.19 18.77 -14.66
CA GLU A 604 22.81 19.99 -15.19
C GLU A 604 22.02 21.27 -14.84
N VAL A 605 20.68 21.19 -14.79
CA VAL A 605 19.81 22.31 -14.37
C VAL A 605 20.07 22.74 -12.92
N ASP A 606 20.22 21.78 -11.99
CA ASP A 606 20.54 22.08 -10.59
C ASP A 606 21.96 22.62 -10.44
N VAL A 607 22.92 22.07 -11.21
CA VAL A 607 24.31 22.53 -11.26
C VAL A 607 24.38 23.99 -11.71
N GLN A 608 23.71 24.33 -12.81
CA GLN A 608 23.62 25.71 -13.33
C GLN A 608 22.94 26.64 -12.32
N ALA A 609 21.82 26.22 -11.70
CA ALA A 609 21.12 27.01 -10.69
C ALA A 609 22.00 27.31 -9.45
N ILE A 610 22.80 26.34 -8.99
CA ILE A 610 23.76 26.52 -7.89
C ILE A 610 24.90 27.47 -8.33
N PHE A 611 25.55 27.20 -9.46
CA PHE A 611 26.70 28.00 -9.89
C PHE A 611 26.34 29.43 -10.28
N ARG A 612 25.14 29.66 -10.85
CA ARG A 612 24.58 31.00 -11.07
C ARG A 612 24.58 31.85 -9.79
N GLN A 613 24.20 31.28 -8.64
CA GLN A 613 24.25 32.01 -7.36
C GLN A 613 25.69 32.21 -6.85
N VAL A 614 26.56 31.19 -6.99
CA VAL A 614 27.98 31.30 -6.62
C VAL A 614 28.67 32.40 -7.42
N VAL A 615 28.44 32.47 -8.75
CA VAL A 615 28.94 33.51 -9.65
C VAL A 615 28.55 34.91 -9.16
N ILE A 616 27.27 35.15 -8.88
CA ILE A 616 26.77 36.45 -8.39
C ILE A 616 27.46 36.87 -7.08
N ILE A 617 27.58 35.94 -6.12
CA ILE A 617 28.27 36.18 -4.85
C ILE A 617 29.76 36.48 -5.08
N PHE A 618 30.41 35.77 -6.00
CA PHE A 618 31.83 35.94 -6.31
C PHE A 618 32.11 37.31 -6.93
N HIS A 619 31.39 37.74 -7.98
CA HIS A 619 31.60 39.08 -8.54
C HIS A 619 31.44 40.17 -7.47
N SER A 620 30.37 40.10 -6.68
CA SER A 620 30.06 41.12 -5.67
C SER A 620 31.10 41.16 -4.54
N GLN A 621 31.37 40.03 -3.88
CA GLN A 621 32.26 40.01 -2.71
C GLN A 621 33.74 40.18 -3.09
N ILE A 622 34.17 39.76 -4.28
CA ILE A 622 35.54 40.00 -4.76
C ILE A 622 35.71 41.47 -5.17
N SER A 623 34.76 42.04 -5.92
CA SER A 623 34.80 43.46 -6.30
C SER A 623 34.75 44.38 -5.07
N GLU A 624 33.91 44.08 -4.09
CA GLU A 624 33.83 44.83 -2.82
C GLU A 624 35.12 44.74 -1.99
N ALA A 625 35.81 43.59 -2.02
CA ALA A 625 37.06 43.42 -1.30
C ALA A 625 38.22 44.17 -1.95
N PHE A 626 38.37 44.09 -3.28
CA PHE A 626 39.44 44.81 -3.98
C PHE A 626 39.20 46.33 -4.05
N SER A 627 37.95 46.82 -4.07
CA SER A 627 37.67 48.27 -4.04
C SER A 627 37.96 48.95 -2.70
N ARG A 628 38.35 48.19 -1.66
CA ARG A 628 38.70 48.67 -0.32
C ARG A 628 40.21 48.67 -0.05
N LEU A 629 41.06 48.46 -1.07
CA LEU A 629 42.51 48.26 -0.93
C LEU A 629 43.30 49.27 -1.77
N ASP A 630 44.38 49.81 -1.20
CA ASP A 630 45.23 50.80 -1.86
C ASP A 630 46.36 50.15 -2.69
N PHE A 631 46.25 50.26 -4.01
CA PHE A 631 47.25 49.76 -4.97
C PHE A 631 48.30 50.84 -5.29
N SER A 632 49.00 51.30 -4.25
CA SER A 632 49.95 52.42 -4.32
C SER A 632 51.19 52.13 -5.18
N SER A 633 51.66 50.88 -5.25
CA SER A 633 52.78 50.48 -6.12
C SER A 633 52.30 49.94 -7.48
N GLN A 634 53.06 50.22 -8.55
CA GLN A 634 52.79 49.66 -9.88
C GLN A 634 52.86 48.12 -9.88
N GLN A 635 53.72 47.54 -9.05
CA GLN A 635 53.81 46.10 -8.83
C GLN A 635 52.54 45.52 -8.19
N ALA A 636 51.98 46.19 -7.17
CA ALA A 636 50.73 45.76 -6.53
C ALA A 636 49.54 45.84 -7.50
N ARG A 637 49.51 46.84 -8.41
CA ARG A 637 48.54 46.87 -9.52
C ARG A 637 48.70 45.67 -10.44
N GLN A 638 49.91 45.40 -10.93
CA GLN A 638 50.17 44.26 -11.84
C GLN A 638 49.84 42.90 -11.20
N ARG A 639 50.11 42.72 -9.90
CA ARG A 639 49.70 41.50 -9.16
C ARG A 639 48.18 41.40 -9.00
N THR A 640 47.52 42.50 -8.62
CA THR A 640 46.06 42.57 -8.51
C THR A 640 45.38 42.26 -9.85
N TYR A 641 45.90 42.81 -10.96
CA TYR A 641 45.41 42.54 -12.31
C TYR A 641 45.49 41.04 -12.66
N ARG A 642 46.63 40.39 -12.42
CA ARG A 642 46.81 38.94 -12.65
C ARG A 642 45.87 38.10 -11.78
N ASP A 643 45.67 38.48 -10.52
CA ASP A 643 44.74 37.80 -9.61
C ASP A 643 43.29 37.91 -10.06
N VAL A 644 42.84 39.12 -10.43
CA VAL A 644 41.48 39.37 -10.94
C VAL A 644 41.26 38.66 -12.28
N GLN A 645 42.25 38.65 -13.18
CA GLN A 645 42.20 37.85 -14.41
C GLN A 645 42.08 36.35 -14.15
N HIS A 646 42.87 35.80 -13.21
CA HIS A 646 42.80 34.38 -12.84
C HIS A 646 41.45 33.99 -12.22
N LEU A 647 40.90 34.87 -11.37
CA LEU A 647 39.57 34.70 -10.78
C LEU A 647 38.45 34.78 -11.83
N LEU A 648 38.48 35.78 -12.71
CA LEU A 648 37.51 35.90 -13.80
C LEU A 648 37.61 34.74 -14.80
N GLY A 649 38.82 34.24 -15.10
CA GLY A 649 39.01 33.04 -15.92
C GLY A 649 38.30 31.82 -15.32
N CYS A 650 38.37 31.64 -13.99
CA CYS A 650 37.61 30.61 -13.29
C CYS A 650 36.09 30.87 -13.33
N ILE A 651 35.64 32.09 -13.01
CA ILE A 651 34.21 32.45 -12.96
C ILE A 651 33.54 32.26 -14.33
N ARG A 652 34.19 32.70 -15.42
CA ARG A 652 33.73 32.54 -16.81
C ARG A 652 33.73 31.08 -17.28
N SER A 653 34.40 30.16 -16.58
CA SER A 653 34.41 28.71 -16.86
C SER A 653 33.36 27.89 -16.07
N LEU A 654 32.58 28.54 -15.20
CA LEU A 654 31.55 27.86 -14.41
C LEU A 654 30.28 27.56 -15.23
N PRO A 655 29.57 26.45 -14.93
CA PRO A 655 28.35 26.07 -15.64
C PRO A 655 27.32 27.20 -15.60
N SER A 656 26.80 27.56 -16.77
CA SER A 656 25.97 28.76 -16.92
C SER A 656 25.01 28.65 -18.10
N ASP A 657 23.78 29.04 -17.81
CA ASP A 657 22.68 29.31 -18.74
C ASP A 657 22.56 30.83 -19.06
N SER A 658 23.63 31.60 -18.82
CA SER A 658 23.76 33.01 -19.24
C SER A 658 24.09 33.14 -20.73
N LYS A 659 23.42 34.08 -21.41
CA LYS A 659 23.72 34.50 -22.80
C LYS A 659 24.68 35.70 -22.89
N SER A 660 25.33 36.08 -21.78
CA SER A 660 26.34 37.15 -21.79
C SER A 660 27.57 36.73 -22.60
N ASN A 661 28.25 37.68 -23.25
CA ASN A 661 29.54 37.46 -23.90
C ASN A 661 30.57 38.48 -23.36
N PRO A 662 31.58 38.05 -22.58
CA PRO A 662 31.84 36.67 -22.15
C PRO A 662 30.75 36.10 -21.20
N PRO A 663 30.64 34.77 -21.07
CA PRO A 663 29.73 34.13 -20.13
C PRO A 663 30.10 34.47 -18.68
N ASN A 664 29.10 34.55 -17.79
CA ASN A 664 29.27 34.99 -16.40
C ASN A 664 29.98 36.35 -16.29
N TRP A 665 29.41 37.37 -16.94
CA TRP A 665 29.82 38.77 -16.73
C TRP A 665 29.17 39.36 -15.47
N GLY A 666 29.90 40.17 -14.72
CA GLY A 666 29.37 40.92 -13.59
C GLY A 666 30.32 41.98 -13.02
N GLN A 667 30.04 42.41 -11.79
CA GLN A 667 30.71 43.55 -11.13
C GLN A 667 32.25 43.46 -11.10
N LEU A 668 32.83 42.26 -11.04
CA LEU A 668 34.29 42.08 -11.07
C LEU A 668 34.91 42.37 -12.46
N ASP A 669 34.17 42.14 -13.54
CA ASP A 669 34.59 42.54 -14.90
C ASP A 669 34.52 44.06 -15.07
N GLU A 670 33.49 44.69 -14.50
CA GLU A 670 33.33 46.16 -14.45
C GLU A 670 34.46 46.80 -13.63
N PHE A 671 34.82 46.23 -12.47
CA PHE A 671 35.96 46.64 -11.65
C PHE A 671 37.29 46.54 -12.42
N LEU A 672 37.51 45.44 -13.15
CA LEU A 672 38.71 45.27 -13.98
C LEU A 672 38.76 46.34 -15.10
N ALA A 673 37.63 46.60 -15.75
CA ALA A 673 37.51 47.60 -16.80
C ALA A 673 37.78 49.01 -16.31
N GLN A 674 37.19 49.40 -15.18
CA GLN A 674 37.32 50.74 -14.60
C GLN A 674 38.74 51.05 -14.09
N ASN A 675 39.41 50.07 -13.45
CA ASN A 675 40.66 50.33 -12.74
C ASN A 675 41.93 49.97 -13.53
N PHE A 676 41.85 49.13 -14.57
CA PHE A 676 43.05 48.59 -15.24
C PHE A 676 43.06 48.66 -16.77
N CYS A 677 41.95 48.94 -17.46
CA CYS A 677 41.99 49.03 -18.94
C CYS A 677 42.80 50.23 -19.48
N ALA A 678 43.17 51.20 -18.65
CA ALA A 678 44.09 52.27 -19.02
C ALA A 678 45.55 51.78 -19.23
N GLU A 679 45.96 50.68 -18.58
CA GLU A 679 47.31 50.13 -18.68
C GLU A 679 47.42 49.01 -19.76
N ALA A 680 46.32 48.64 -20.42
CA ALA A 680 46.28 47.59 -21.45
C ALA A 680 46.62 48.06 -22.87
N SER A 681 47.25 49.23 -23.02
CA SER A 681 47.53 49.90 -24.31
C SER A 681 48.98 50.43 -24.43
N GLN A 682 49.91 49.85 -23.66
CA GLN A 682 51.36 50.16 -23.69
C GLN A 682 52.18 48.87 -23.63
#